data_AF-A0A3C1SFD6-F1
#
_entry.id   AF-A0A3C1SFD6-F1
#
_cell.length_a   1.000
_cell.length_b   1.000
_cell.length_c   1.000
_cell.angle_alpha   90.00
_cell.angle_beta   90.00
_cell.angle_gamma   90.00
#
_symmetry.space_group_name_H-M   'P 1'
#
loop_
_entity.id
_entity.type
_entity.pdbx_description
1 polymer ?
#
loop_
_entity_poly.entity_id
_entity_poly.type
_entity_poly.pdbx_seq_one_letter_code
_entity_poly.pdbx_strand_id
1 'polypeptide(L)'
;MKIRMLKIGVMVLAVVMTAMTGMGYATESSVDDITKEVLTGPNELNPEKILGPGGVVINTSKEIMMSFGATTRFIPTSESSWDFGLSDAVPGYIKTAPLKAFADGALDTAKAVENINTTSQSFNNSLGRGDKATIAAFSEFSDAVYRAADTPAIKGSATLNAGVSDFAGKVTTLKNTANDSVNGIAIPVASPVANAAANAAAAAAIQPNATLATITAAAYTAGKTTYTATLTAFTDAQQKAIATVSGEAAAKAAAAAAATSAGSTALYAFSEAMKAGSDQATAAKIAQEAARQAALTPANNAAALAASDAASAAVISSQATALVGGASGLAKSVAVNIMKNNPNATITEAMAYTTALKASLDGFKPYYLASSFFRTHSNESGSVNDGYFRNETKLYFNAMPKDRKWSFYAALEYDRPIDTQTVDNRGGKNDSSSNFGLERLNASVEIIPEYLRLHAGWDVWGVDIIEAGSMVYGDDNPGFWIKGKYKDQIAYSLAWLKLQENDFQTSAANHSGANDEDRDLLAGYVDYKFCPTSKVRFFYAYDRIREIPSTDLLGSLAAQAGLADYAGIYGNNGVLKARATSPDTDVHNIGAYYVGTLGKFGLMAEGVYKFGKAESTGLKGVSNGINTIQYDDFDIQSYGFSGDISIELKDVVGWMSLKPHIGFMYTSGDNDAADDKLSGYSGVTNAQRFAEAFGGENTILADTNFAYGSALYGYIPEFHGNGTPVFVGGLQNFAGNGNGRGDNPGIAMISVGITARPKVWLIYRTNVNMFNWNEDVYVSNMVDTGAEVALAGGKKKAPTRVEAGYVGTAWDNEVTVALSKHTFIKGQFSFFLPGEVMKNVTKALSGGTETDEMATRVAAELIWNF
;
A
#
# COMPACT_ATOMS: atom_id res chain seq x y z
N MET A 1 0.78 -33.53 20.23
CA MET A 1 -0.40 -32.67 19.93
C MET A 1 -1.68 -33.48 19.67
N LYS A 2 -1.67 -34.48 18.76
CA LYS A 2 -2.82 -35.37 18.43
C LYS A 2 -3.58 -35.97 19.63
N ILE A 3 -2.91 -36.29 20.75
CA ILE A 3 -3.52 -36.87 21.95
C ILE A 3 -4.25 -35.83 22.84
N ARG A 4 -3.91 -34.53 22.76
CA ARG A 4 -4.60 -33.48 23.53
C ARG A 4 -5.89 -33.01 22.84
N MET A 5 -5.92 -32.97 21.51
CA MET A 5 -7.12 -32.61 20.72
C MET A 5 -8.20 -33.69 20.77
N LEU A 6 -7.82 -34.97 20.71
CA LEU A 6 -8.77 -36.08 20.93
C LEU A 6 -9.40 -35.98 22.32
N LYS A 7 -8.64 -35.53 23.33
CA LYS A 7 -9.18 -35.35 24.69
C LYS A 7 -10.19 -34.22 24.78
N ILE A 8 -10.01 -33.10 24.07
CA ILE A 8 -10.98 -31.98 24.06
C ILE A 8 -12.24 -32.37 23.28
N GLY A 9 -12.09 -32.95 22.08
CA GLY A 9 -13.23 -33.43 21.28
C GLY A 9 -14.03 -34.51 22.00
N VAL A 10 -13.36 -35.45 22.69
CA VAL A 10 -14.02 -36.46 23.54
C VAL A 10 -14.63 -35.81 24.78
N MET A 11 -14.06 -34.75 25.35
CA MET A 11 -14.65 -34.03 26.49
C MET A 11 -15.90 -33.26 26.08
N VAL A 12 -15.91 -32.59 24.92
CA VAL A 12 -17.10 -31.90 24.36
C VAL A 12 -18.18 -32.91 24.01
N LEU A 13 -17.82 -34.01 23.33
CA LEU A 13 -18.75 -35.10 23.04
C LEU A 13 -19.30 -35.74 24.33
N ALA A 14 -18.45 -35.93 25.35
CA ALA A 14 -18.87 -36.43 26.66
C ALA A 14 -19.76 -35.42 27.39
N VAL A 15 -19.50 -34.12 27.33
CA VAL A 15 -20.36 -33.08 27.93
C VAL A 15 -21.72 -33.04 27.23
N VAL A 16 -21.76 -33.11 25.89
CA VAL A 16 -23.01 -33.24 25.11
C VAL A 16 -23.76 -34.52 25.48
N MET A 17 -23.07 -35.66 25.57
CA MET A 17 -23.68 -36.95 25.95
C MET A 17 -24.08 -37.01 27.43
N THR A 18 -23.41 -36.30 28.33
CA THR A 18 -23.76 -36.26 29.77
C THR A 18 -24.94 -35.30 30.00
N ALA A 19 -25.00 -34.18 29.27
CA ALA A 19 -26.16 -33.28 29.25
C ALA A 19 -27.42 -33.99 28.73
N MET A 20 -27.28 -34.89 27.75
CA MET A 20 -28.36 -35.79 27.30
C MET A 20 -28.89 -36.74 28.40
N THR A 21 -28.14 -37.00 29.47
CA THR A 21 -28.62 -37.94 30.53
C THR A 21 -29.25 -37.25 31.74
N GLY A 22 -29.15 -35.93 31.86
CA GLY A 22 -29.42 -35.22 33.12
C GLY A 22 -30.51 -34.15 33.15
N MET A 23 -31.12 -33.77 32.02
CA MET A 23 -32.02 -32.61 31.98
C MET A 23 -33.39 -32.95 31.39
N GLY A 24 -34.45 -32.52 32.10
CA GLY A 24 -35.85 -32.75 31.73
C GLY A 24 -36.15 -32.22 30.32
N TYR A 25 -36.47 -33.13 29.41
CA TYR A 25 -36.79 -32.85 28.02
C TYR A 25 -38.12 -32.10 27.88
N ALA A 26 -38.19 -31.18 26.91
CA ALA A 26 -39.43 -30.47 26.60
C ALA A 26 -40.51 -31.44 26.11
N THR A 27 -41.67 -31.44 26.78
CA THR A 27 -42.80 -32.32 26.46
C THR A 27 -43.50 -31.92 25.17
N GLU A 28 -43.94 -32.91 24.38
CA GLU A 28 -44.71 -32.77 23.14
C GLU A 28 -46.09 -32.13 23.40
N SER A 29 -46.19 -30.80 23.40
CA SER A 29 -47.48 -30.10 23.41
C SER A 29 -47.56 -29.11 22.25
N SER A 30 -48.11 -29.55 21.11
CA SER A 30 -48.52 -28.70 19.96
C SER A 30 -47.64 -27.45 19.75
N VAL A 31 -46.37 -27.67 19.42
CA VAL A 31 -45.38 -26.58 19.35
C VAL A 31 -45.12 -26.25 17.89
N ASP A 32 -45.50 -25.04 17.49
CA ASP A 32 -44.95 -24.35 16.31
C ASP A 32 -43.43 -24.50 16.28
N ASP A 33 -42.84 -24.57 15.10
CA ASP A 33 -41.42 -24.82 14.89
C ASP A 33 -40.48 -23.83 15.63
N ILE A 34 -40.14 -24.14 16.89
CA ILE A 34 -39.27 -23.33 17.77
C ILE A 34 -37.82 -23.24 17.30
N THR A 35 -37.41 -24.05 16.33
CA THR A 35 -36.05 -24.06 15.79
C THR A 35 -35.87 -23.15 14.58
N LYS A 36 -36.96 -22.71 13.93
CA LYS A 36 -36.90 -21.76 12.83
C LYS A 36 -36.36 -20.39 13.28
N GLU A 37 -36.67 -19.98 14.52
CA GLU A 37 -36.15 -18.75 15.15
C GLU A 37 -34.63 -18.77 15.37
N VAL A 38 -34.05 -19.95 15.64
CA VAL A 38 -32.63 -20.12 15.92
C VAL A 38 -31.78 -20.06 14.65
N LEU A 39 -32.37 -20.48 13.52
CA LEU A 39 -31.68 -20.55 12.22
C LEU A 39 -31.74 -19.23 11.43
N THR A 40 -32.76 -18.39 11.66
CA THR A 40 -32.92 -17.12 10.91
C THR A 40 -32.67 -15.87 11.75
N GLY A 41 -32.48 -16.02 13.07
CA GLY A 41 -32.57 -14.93 14.03
C GLY A 41 -33.93 -14.21 13.97
N PRO A 42 -34.14 -13.19 14.81
CA PRO A 42 -35.16 -12.19 14.55
C PRO A 42 -34.78 -11.40 13.29
N ASN A 43 -35.58 -11.53 12.23
CA ASN A 43 -35.51 -10.69 11.04
C ASN A 43 -36.91 -10.22 10.65
N GLU A 44 -37.02 -9.13 9.89
CA GLU A 44 -38.31 -8.59 9.46
C GLU A 44 -39.11 -9.53 8.53
N LEU A 45 -38.51 -10.63 8.04
CA LEU A 45 -39.22 -11.69 7.30
C LEU A 45 -40.08 -12.56 8.24
N ASN A 46 -40.01 -12.32 9.55
CA ASN A 46 -40.85 -12.92 10.60
C ASN A 46 -41.59 -11.83 11.41
N PRO A 47 -42.47 -11.02 10.78
CA PRO A 47 -43.09 -9.83 11.38
C PRO A 47 -44.07 -10.12 12.54
N GLU A 48 -44.36 -11.40 12.83
CA GLU A 48 -45.20 -11.78 13.98
C GLU A 48 -44.44 -11.77 15.32
N LYS A 49 -43.13 -11.47 15.33
CA LYS A 49 -42.29 -11.49 16.53
C LYS A 49 -41.66 -10.13 16.80
N ILE A 50 -42.53 -9.13 16.99
CA ILE A 50 -42.17 -7.84 17.63
C ILE A 50 -41.63 -8.06 19.06
N LEU A 51 -41.87 -9.24 19.63
CA LEU A 51 -41.14 -9.71 20.80
C LEU A 51 -39.81 -10.27 20.30
N GLY A 52 -38.71 -9.57 20.57
CA GLY A 52 -37.40 -10.22 20.59
C GLY A 52 -37.52 -11.52 21.43
N PRO A 53 -36.75 -12.57 21.14
CA PRO A 53 -36.93 -13.86 21.79
C PRO A 53 -36.98 -13.76 23.32
N GLY A 54 -38.17 -13.95 23.92
CA GLY A 54 -38.45 -13.89 25.37
C GLY A 54 -38.97 -12.55 25.93
N GLY A 55 -39.19 -11.54 25.08
CA GLY A 55 -39.40 -10.17 25.55
C GLY A 55 -40.61 -9.88 26.45
N VAL A 56 -40.42 -8.91 27.35
CA VAL A 56 -41.45 -8.37 28.27
C VAL A 56 -42.22 -7.25 27.59
N VAL A 57 -43.55 -7.37 27.53
CA VAL A 57 -44.44 -6.32 26.98
C VAL A 57 -44.87 -5.34 28.05
N ILE A 58 -44.58 -4.05 27.83
CA ILE A 58 -45.15 -2.95 28.62
C ILE A 58 -46.20 -2.27 27.76
N ASN A 59 -47.47 -2.41 28.16
CA ASN A 59 -48.57 -1.63 27.58
C ASN A 59 -48.66 -0.29 28.31
N THR A 60 -48.40 0.80 27.59
CA THR A 60 -48.52 2.14 28.16
C THR A 60 -49.98 2.61 28.15
N SER A 61 -50.33 3.57 29.00
CA SER A 61 -51.67 4.18 29.06
C SER A 61 -52.07 4.91 27.76
N LYS A 62 -51.13 5.11 26.83
CA LYS A 62 -51.31 5.79 25.54
C LYS A 62 -51.32 4.83 24.34
N GLU A 63 -51.63 3.55 24.55
CA GLU A 63 -51.76 2.54 23.48
C GLU A 63 -50.48 2.24 22.66
N ILE A 64 -49.31 2.58 23.20
CA ILE A 64 -48.01 2.16 22.65
C ILE A 64 -47.61 0.86 23.33
N MET A 65 -47.38 -0.17 22.51
CA MET A 65 -46.76 -1.44 22.90
C MET A 65 -45.24 -1.27 22.84
N MET A 66 -44.56 -1.55 23.94
CA MET A 66 -43.10 -1.61 24.00
C MET A 66 -42.68 -3.03 24.39
N SER A 67 -41.60 -3.53 23.80
CA SER A 67 -40.99 -4.80 24.23
C SER A 67 -39.50 -4.68 24.40
N PHE A 68 -38.98 -5.40 25.39
CA PHE A 68 -37.56 -5.55 25.67
C PHE A 68 -37.23 -7.02 25.68
N GLY A 69 -36.21 -7.45 24.94
CA GLY A 69 -35.73 -8.83 24.95
C GLY A 69 -34.20 -8.86 24.90
N ALA A 70 -33.61 -10.02 25.17
CA ALA A 70 -32.17 -10.18 25.02
C ALA A 70 -31.81 -11.55 24.45
N THR A 71 -30.69 -11.62 23.75
CA THR A 71 -30.05 -12.88 23.36
C THR A 71 -28.61 -12.84 23.83
N THR A 72 -28.11 -13.93 24.41
CA THR A 72 -26.68 -14.11 24.66
C THR A 72 -26.22 -15.43 24.06
N ARG A 73 -25.03 -15.40 23.47
CA ARG A 73 -24.38 -16.51 22.78
C ARG A 73 -22.97 -16.65 23.34
N PHE A 74 -22.60 -17.86 23.73
CA PHE A 74 -21.25 -18.19 24.20
C PHE A 74 -20.64 -19.21 23.25
N ILE A 75 -19.55 -18.84 22.57
CA ILE A 75 -19.00 -19.59 21.44
C ILE A 75 -17.49 -19.87 21.66
N PRO A 76 -17.14 -20.89 22.46
CA PRO A 76 -15.78 -21.43 22.45
C PRO A 76 -15.45 -22.07 21.10
N THR A 77 -14.35 -21.63 20.50
CA THR A 77 -13.88 -22.07 19.19
C THR A 77 -12.43 -22.54 19.30
N SER A 78 -12.12 -23.65 18.61
CA SER A 78 -10.77 -24.15 18.40
C SER A 78 -10.55 -24.42 16.94
N GLU A 79 -9.41 -23.97 16.44
CA GLU A 79 -9.04 -24.02 15.03
C GLU A 79 -7.63 -24.61 14.89
N SER A 80 -7.35 -25.11 13.69
CA SER A 80 -5.99 -25.45 13.30
C SER A 80 -5.82 -25.28 11.80
N SER A 81 -4.61 -24.84 11.41
CA SER A 81 -4.19 -24.67 10.01
C SER A 81 -5.19 -23.88 9.17
N TRP A 82 -5.76 -22.79 9.72
CA TRP A 82 -6.72 -21.91 9.03
C TRP A 82 -6.23 -21.43 7.65
N ASP A 83 -4.95 -21.11 7.61
CA ASP A 83 -4.18 -20.68 6.46
C ASP A 83 -3.49 -21.83 5.71
N PHE A 84 -3.94 -23.04 5.97
CA PHE A 84 -3.42 -24.27 5.39
C PHE A 84 -1.92 -24.47 5.70
N GLY A 85 -1.46 -24.08 6.88
CA GLY A 85 -0.09 -24.33 7.36
C GLY A 85 0.98 -23.34 6.88
N LEU A 86 0.60 -22.32 6.10
CA LEU A 86 1.53 -21.35 5.52
C LEU A 86 2.37 -20.64 6.60
N SER A 87 1.71 -20.13 7.65
CA SER A 87 2.26 -19.41 8.80
C SER A 87 3.20 -20.24 9.67
N ASP A 88 3.12 -21.57 9.62
CA ASP A 88 4.06 -22.46 10.34
C ASP A 88 5.37 -22.66 9.57
N ALA A 89 5.34 -22.50 8.25
CA ALA A 89 6.47 -22.77 7.38
C ALA A 89 7.30 -21.55 7.01
N VAL A 90 6.74 -20.34 7.13
CA VAL A 90 7.43 -19.10 6.75
C VAL A 90 7.69 -18.19 7.95
N PRO A 91 8.86 -17.53 8.00
CA PRO A 91 9.25 -16.67 9.13
C PRO A 91 8.47 -15.34 9.22
N GLY A 92 7.74 -14.97 8.16
CA GLY A 92 7.02 -13.71 8.04
C GLY A 92 6.74 -13.38 6.57
N TYR A 93 6.03 -12.29 6.33
CA TYR A 93 5.70 -11.82 4.99
C TYR A 93 6.20 -10.40 4.76
N ILE A 94 6.46 -10.08 3.50
CA ILE A 94 7.07 -8.84 2.99
C ILE A 94 8.47 -8.68 3.59
N LYS A 95 9.41 -9.47 3.06
CA LYS A 95 10.83 -9.39 3.43
C LYS A 95 11.41 -8.04 3.01
N THR A 96 11.89 -7.28 3.98
CA THR A 96 12.32 -5.89 3.78
C THR A 96 13.77 -5.77 3.30
N ALA A 97 14.59 -6.82 3.47
CA ALA A 97 16.03 -6.75 3.19
C ALA A 97 16.39 -6.39 1.72
N PRO A 98 15.75 -6.96 0.67
CA PRO A 98 16.01 -6.56 -0.71
C PRO A 98 15.68 -5.07 -0.96
N LEU A 99 14.55 -4.59 -0.43
CA LEU A 99 14.15 -3.18 -0.56
C LEU A 99 15.09 -2.25 0.21
N LYS A 100 15.58 -2.68 1.37
CA LYS A 100 16.57 -1.91 2.14
C LYS A 100 17.87 -1.74 1.35
N ALA A 101 18.37 -2.82 0.74
CA ALA A 101 19.55 -2.76 -0.12
C ALA A 101 19.34 -1.84 -1.34
N PHE A 102 18.14 -1.85 -1.94
CA PHE A 102 17.76 -0.90 -2.99
C PHE A 102 17.83 0.55 -2.49
N ALA A 103 17.13 0.86 -1.39
CA ALA A 103 17.02 2.22 -0.86
C ALA A 103 18.39 2.79 -0.44
N ASP A 104 19.22 1.97 0.21
CA ASP A 104 20.58 2.32 0.60
C ASP A 104 21.43 2.64 -0.64
N GLY A 105 21.47 1.74 -1.62
CA GLY A 105 22.28 1.93 -2.81
C GLY A 105 21.77 3.05 -3.73
N ALA A 106 20.46 3.25 -3.83
CA ALA A 106 19.87 4.35 -4.59
C ALA A 106 20.17 5.70 -3.95
N LEU A 107 20.09 5.80 -2.61
CA LEU A 107 20.45 7.01 -1.87
C LEU A 107 21.93 7.37 -2.01
N ASP A 108 22.82 6.37 -1.87
CA ASP A 108 24.27 6.57 -2.03
C ASP A 108 24.61 7.03 -3.45
N THR A 109 23.98 6.42 -4.45
CA THR A 109 24.11 6.82 -5.85
C THR A 109 23.62 8.26 -6.08
N ALA A 110 22.45 8.60 -5.55
CA ALA A 110 21.86 9.92 -5.72
C ALA A 110 22.73 11.02 -5.07
N LYS A 111 23.26 10.77 -3.87
CA LYS A 111 24.21 11.66 -3.18
C LYS A 111 25.52 11.84 -3.95
N ALA A 112 26.08 10.75 -4.46
CA ALA A 112 27.33 10.80 -5.22
C ALA A 112 27.16 11.66 -6.49
N VAL A 113 26.05 11.47 -7.21
CA VAL A 113 25.77 12.17 -8.47
C VAL A 113 25.34 13.62 -8.23
N GLU A 114 24.61 13.91 -7.16
CA GLU A 114 24.30 15.30 -6.79
C GLU A 114 25.56 16.08 -6.40
N ASN A 115 26.53 15.42 -5.76
CA ASN A 115 27.82 16.04 -5.49
C ASN A 115 28.58 16.38 -6.79
N ILE A 116 28.53 15.50 -7.80
CA ILE A 116 29.07 15.80 -9.15
C ILE A 116 28.34 17.03 -9.74
N ASN A 117 27.01 17.04 -9.70
CA ASN A 117 26.20 18.13 -10.25
C ASN A 117 26.50 19.48 -9.57
N THR A 118 26.52 19.50 -8.24
CA THR A 118 26.81 20.70 -7.43
C THR A 118 28.23 21.22 -7.67
N THR A 119 29.24 20.34 -7.64
CA THR A 119 30.63 20.74 -7.90
C THR A 119 30.84 21.18 -9.34
N SER A 120 30.11 20.63 -10.31
CA SER A 120 30.13 21.10 -11.70
C SER A 120 29.60 22.54 -11.84
N GLN A 121 28.56 22.90 -11.08
CA GLN A 121 28.03 24.27 -11.07
C GLN A 121 29.01 25.24 -10.40
N SER A 122 29.64 24.84 -9.29
CA SER A 122 30.72 25.61 -8.66
C SER A 122 31.89 25.83 -9.62
N PHE A 123 32.28 24.79 -10.37
CA PHE A 123 33.27 24.88 -11.43
C PHE A 123 32.83 25.88 -12.52
N ASN A 124 31.61 25.78 -13.04
CA ASN A 124 31.06 26.73 -14.02
C ASN A 124 31.09 28.18 -13.51
N ASN A 125 30.74 28.39 -12.24
CA ASN A 125 30.73 29.71 -11.60
C ASN A 125 32.14 30.29 -11.35
N SER A 126 33.16 29.44 -11.30
CA SER A 126 34.56 29.84 -11.15
C SER A 126 35.20 30.34 -12.44
N LEU A 127 34.62 30.00 -13.60
CA LEU A 127 35.10 30.43 -14.91
C LEU A 127 35.14 31.96 -14.97
N GLY A 128 36.30 32.51 -15.34
CA GLY A 128 36.51 33.96 -15.44
C GLY A 128 36.73 34.68 -14.10
N ARG A 129 36.73 33.98 -12.95
CA ARG A 129 37.06 34.56 -11.63
C ARG A 129 38.55 34.45 -11.25
N GLY A 130 39.36 33.85 -12.13
CA GLY A 130 40.81 33.70 -11.99
C GLY A 130 41.27 32.25 -12.22
N ASP A 131 42.49 32.09 -12.72
CA ASP A 131 43.03 30.78 -13.16
C ASP A 131 43.10 29.78 -11.99
N LYS A 132 43.63 30.21 -10.84
CA LYS A 132 43.71 29.38 -9.63
C LYS A 132 42.34 28.94 -9.09
N ALA A 133 41.34 29.82 -9.18
CA ALA A 133 39.98 29.50 -8.77
C ALA A 133 39.36 28.45 -9.71
N THR A 134 39.62 28.58 -11.01
CA THR A 134 39.16 27.62 -12.04
C THR A 134 39.79 26.24 -11.84
N ILE A 135 41.11 26.20 -11.61
CA ILE A 135 41.84 24.94 -11.37
C ILE A 135 41.37 24.27 -10.07
N ALA A 136 41.23 25.03 -8.98
CA ALA A 136 40.76 24.49 -7.70
C ALA A 136 39.35 23.91 -7.81
N ALA A 137 38.41 24.64 -8.43
CA ALA A 137 37.05 24.16 -8.61
C ALA A 137 36.96 22.95 -9.56
N PHE A 138 37.80 22.90 -10.60
CA PHE A 138 37.92 21.71 -11.46
C PHE A 138 38.48 20.50 -10.69
N SER A 139 39.45 20.70 -9.79
CA SER A 139 39.97 19.63 -8.94
C SER A 139 38.89 19.08 -8.02
N GLU A 140 38.11 19.94 -7.36
CA GLU A 140 36.99 19.52 -6.51
C GLU A 140 35.93 18.73 -7.28
N PHE A 141 35.57 19.20 -8.48
CA PHE A 141 34.67 18.51 -9.39
C PHE A 141 35.23 17.15 -9.84
N SER A 142 36.51 17.10 -10.22
CA SER A 142 37.20 15.87 -10.61
C SER A 142 37.20 14.85 -9.48
N ASP A 143 37.47 15.29 -8.25
CA ASP A 143 37.46 14.41 -7.07
C ASP A 143 36.05 13.90 -6.75
N ALA A 144 35.02 14.71 -6.97
CA ALA A 144 33.63 14.26 -6.83
C ALA A 144 33.31 13.14 -7.83
N VAL A 145 33.76 13.25 -9.08
CA VAL A 145 33.58 12.21 -10.11
C VAL A 145 34.32 10.93 -9.74
N TYR A 146 35.56 11.01 -9.26
CA TYR A 146 36.32 9.81 -8.84
C TYR A 146 35.69 9.12 -7.63
N ARG A 147 35.22 9.89 -6.63
CA ARG A 147 34.50 9.32 -5.47
C ARG A 147 33.22 8.61 -5.90
N ALA A 148 32.48 9.16 -6.88
CA ALA A 148 31.30 8.52 -7.41
C ALA A 148 31.64 7.21 -8.16
N ALA A 149 32.70 7.19 -8.98
CA ALA A 149 33.16 5.98 -9.64
C ALA A 149 33.60 4.89 -8.64
N ASP A 150 34.06 5.27 -7.45
CA ASP A 150 34.45 4.35 -6.40
C ASP A 150 33.29 3.86 -5.52
N THR A 151 32.11 4.47 -5.64
CA THR A 151 30.92 4.17 -4.81
C THR A 151 30.47 2.72 -5.06
N PRO A 152 30.38 1.86 -4.03
CA PRO A 152 30.03 0.45 -4.19
C PRO A 152 28.69 0.22 -4.90
N ALA A 153 27.68 1.03 -4.61
CA ALA A 153 26.40 0.98 -5.29
C ALA A 153 26.57 1.22 -6.80
N ILE A 154 27.26 2.29 -7.21
CA ILE A 154 27.50 2.59 -8.63
C ILE A 154 28.24 1.44 -9.33
N LYS A 155 29.28 0.86 -8.71
CA LYS A 155 30.03 -0.29 -9.25
C LYS A 155 29.17 -1.54 -9.40
N GLY A 156 28.21 -1.77 -8.50
CA GLY A 156 27.31 -2.91 -8.54
C GLY A 156 26.30 -2.87 -9.70
N SER A 157 26.12 -1.72 -10.36
CA SER A 157 25.22 -1.54 -11.49
C SER A 157 25.98 -1.39 -12.80
N ALA A 158 25.88 -2.37 -13.70
CA ALA A 158 26.59 -2.36 -14.98
C ALA A 158 26.32 -1.08 -15.81
N THR A 159 25.05 -0.65 -15.88
CA THR A 159 24.62 0.53 -16.65
C THR A 159 25.11 1.84 -16.04
N LEU A 160 24.98 2.00 -14.72
CA LEU A 160 25.43 3.21 -14.02
C LEU A 160 26.95 3.30 -13.98
N ASN A 161 27.61 2.18 -13.72
CA ASN A 161 29.07 2.09 -13.71
C ASN A 161 29.65 2.49 -15.08
N ALA A 162 29.06 2.04 -16.19
CA ALA A 162 29.51 2.41 -17.53
C ALA A 162 29.42 3.93 -17.76
N GLY A 163 28.29 4.56 -17.39
CA GLY A 163 28.10 6.00 -17.53
C GLY A 163 29.04 6.84 -16.67
N VAL A 164 29.20 6.47 -15.40
CA VAL A 164 30.10 7.17 -14.46
C VAL A 164 31.57 6.94 -14.81
N SER A 165 31.94 5.74 -15.24
CA SER A 165 33.32 5.41 -15.65
C SER A 165 33.72 6.11 -16.95
N ASP A 166 32.84 6.18 -17.93
CA ASP A 166 33.07 6.98 -19.15
C ASP A 166 33.29 8.46 -18.80
N PHE A 167 32.45 9.00 -17.92
CA PHE A 167 32.59 10.37 -17.45
C PHE A 167 33.90 10.61 -16.68
N ALA A 168 34.30 9.67 -15.80
CA ALA A 168 35.57 9.71 -15.10
C ALA A 168 36.78 9.62 -16.07
N GLY A 169 36.68 8.83 -17.14
CA GLY A 169 37.70 8.73 -18.19
C GLY A 169 37.89 10.06 -18.92
N LYS A 170 36.80 10.77 -19.25
CA LYS A 170 36.84 12.11 -19.85
C LYS A 170 37.51 13.13 -18.94
N VAL A 171 37.15 13.14 -17.66
CA VAL A 171 37.76 14.01 -16.63
C VAL A 171 39.25 13.71 -16.45
N THR A 172 39.64 12.43 -16.43
CA THR A 172 41.05 11.99 -16.34
C THR A 172 41.86 12.48 -17.52
N THR A 173 41.33 12.31 -18.73
CA THR A 173 41.98 12.76 -19.97
C THR A 173 42.22 14.27 -19.93
N LEU A 174 41.21 15.05 -19.53
CA LEU A 174 41.36 16.50 -19.42
C LEU A 174 42.38 16.91 -18.35
N LYS A 175 42.37 16.25 -17.18
CA LYS A 175 43.34 16.50 -16.11
C LYS A 175 44.78 16.24 -16.60
N ASN A 176 44.98 15.17 -17.36
CA ASN A 176 46.28 14.85 -17.94
C ASN A 176 46.69 15.88 -19.00
N THR A 177 45.79 16.26 -19.93
CA THR A 177 46.07 17.29 -20.94
C THR A 177 46.40 18.66 -20.31
N ALA A 178 45.71 19.03 -19.23
CA ALA A 178 46.01 20.25 -18.48
C ALA A 178 47.40 20.17 -17.83
N ASN A 179 47.75 19.05 -17.19
CA ASN A 179 49.08 18.82 -16.61
C ASN A 179 50.20 18.76 -17.66
N ASP A 180 49.95 18.19 -18.84
CA ASP A 180 50.92 18.15 -19.93
C ASP A 180 51.18 19.54 -20.51
N SER A 181 50.14 20.40 -20.51
CA SER A 181 50.28 21.81 -20.87
C SER A 181 51.15 22.59 -19.88
N VAL A 182 51.21 22.15 -18.61
CA VAL A 182 52.16 22.65 -17.61
C VAL A 182 53.57 22.13 -17.86
N ASN A 183 53.73 20.83 -18.09
CA ASN A 183 55.03 20.19 -18.31
C ASN A 183 55.73 20.64 -19.60
N GLY A 184 54.95 21.06 -20.62
CA GLY A 184 55.46 21.69 -21.84
C GLY A 184 56.05 23.09 -21.63
N ILE A 185 55.74 23.74 -20.50
CA ILE A 185 56.35 24.99 -20.05
C ILE A 185 57.52 24.62 -19.14
N ALA A 186 58.61 24.12 -19.72
CA ALA A 186 59.78 23.68 -18.96
C ALA A 186 60.30 24.80 -18.01
N ILE A 187 60.41 24.49 -16.71
CA ILE A 187 60.86 25.40 -15.64
C ILE A 187 62.38 25.70 -15.62
N PRO A 188 63.31 24.93 -16.25
CA PRO A 188 64.67 25.41 -16.42
C PRO A 188 64.78 26.16 -17.76
N VAL A 189 65.31 27.38 -17.71
CA VAL A 189 65.43 28.35 -18.80
C VAL A 189 64.10 29.04 -19.15
N ALA A 190 63.84 30.15 -18.45
CA ALA A 190 62.74 31.06 -18.68
C ALA A 190 62.43 31.22 -20.18
N SER A 191 61.19 30.90 -20.58
CA SER A 191 60.66 31.31 -21.88
C SER A 191 61.06 32.77 -22.14
N PRO A 192 61.54 33.15 -23.34
CA PRO A 192 61.94 34.53 -23.65
C PRO A 192 60.90 35.57 -23.22
N VAL A 193 59.63 35.16 -23.26
CA VAL A 193 58.40 35.86 -22.87
C VAL A 193 58.31 36.07 -21.35
N ALA A 194 58.46 35.01 -20.54
CA ALA A 194 58.47 35.12 -19.07
C ALA A 194 59.68 35.90 -18.54
N ASN A 195 60.86 35.67 -19.16
CA ASN A 195 62.09 36.38 -18.80
C ASN A 195 61.99 37.87 -19.14
N ALA A 196 61.39 38.23 -20.29
CA ALA A 196 61.18 39.62 -20.68
C ALA A 196 60.13 40.33 -19.80
N ALA A 197 59.07 39.62 -19.38
CA ALA A 197 58.07 40.18 -18.47
C ALA A 197 58.61 40.41 -17.04
N ALA A 198 59.39 39.46 -16.50
CA ALA A 198 60.05 39.63 -15.19
C ALA A 198 61.12 40.73 -15.24
N ASN A 199 61.88 40.84 -16.33
CA ASN A 199 62.82 41.95 -16.55
C ASN A 199 62.10 43.30 -16.63
N ALA A 200 60.96 43.38 -17.34
CA ALA A 200 60.15 44.59 -17.44
C ALA A 200 59.51 44.98 -16.10
N ALA A 201 59.01 44.01 -15.33
CA ALA A 201 58.44 44.24 -14.00
C ALA A 201 59.51 44.66 -12.97
N ALA A 202 60.69 44.03 -12.98
CA ALA A 202 61.83 44.43 -12.14
C ALA A 202 62.35 45.83 -12.50
N ALA A 203 62.40 46.16 -13.79
CA ALA A 203 62.75 47.50 -14.27
C ALA A 203 61.69 48.56 -13.89
N ALA A 204 60.42 48.19 -13.82
CA ALA A 204 59.32 49.12 -13.50
C ALA A 204 59.03 49.23 -11.99
N ALA A 205 59.29 48.19 -11.19
CA ALA A 205 59.22 48.22 -9.73
C ALA A 205 60.29 49.14 -9.11
N ILE A 206 61.36 49.39 -9.85
CA ILE A 206 62.47 50.26 -9.46
C ILE A 206 62.38 51.53 -10.32
N GLN A 207 61.61 52.53 -9.86
CA GLN A 207 61.53 53.83 -10.54
C GLN A 207 62.96 54.37 -10.81
N PRO A 208 63.30 54.79 -12.04
CA PRO A 208 64.67 55.23 -12.37
C PRO A 208 65.15 56.54 -11.74
N ASN A 209 64.46 57.17 -10.76
CA ASN A 209 64.90 58.50 -10.32
C ASN A 209 64.54 58.88 -8.87
N ALA A 210 65.53 59.41 -8.12
CA ALA A 210 65.54 60.14 -6.83
C ALA A 210 64.70 59.66 -5.62
N THR A 211 63.52 59.03 -5.80
CA THR A 211 62.58 58.68 -4.73
C THR A 211 63.04 57.46 -3.92
N LEU A 212 63.56 56.40 -4.56
CA LEU A 212 64.03 55.21 -3.85
C LEU A 212 65.22 55.51 -2.93
N ALA A 213 66.20 56.29 -3.41
CA ALA A 213 67.34 56.74 -2.60
C ALA A 213 66.88 57.53 -1.35
N THR A 214 65.90 58.42 -1.53
CA THR A 214 65.35 59.25 -0.45
C THR A 214 64.54 58.42 0.56
N ILE A 215 63.75 57.46 0.09
CA ILE A 215 62.88 56.64 0.94
C ILE A 215 63.66 55.54 1.66
N THR A 216 64.62 54.89 1.01
CA THR A 216 65.51 53.88 1.63
C THR A 216 66.41 54.54 2.67
N ALA A 217 66.93 55.75 2.41
CA ALA A 217 67.64 56.55 3.40
C ALA A 217 66.73 56.93 4.58
N ALA A 218 65.49 57.40 4.33
CA ALA A 218 64.53 57.74 5.39
C ALA A 218 64.11 56.54 6.26
N ALA A 219 63.92 55.36 5.65
CA ALA A 219 63.60 54.12 6.37
C ALA A 219 64.77 53.63 7.24
N TYR A 220 66.00 53.76 6.74
CA TYR A 220 67.23 53.49 7.49
C TYR A 220 67.40 54.46 8.67
N THR A 221 67.22 55.77 8.46
CA THR A 221 67.26 56.79 9.52
C THR A 221 66.16 56.59 10.57
N ALA A 222 65.01 56.02 10.18
CA ALA A 222 63.92 55.66 11.09
C ALA A 222 64.10 54.29 11.79
N GLY A 223 65.24 53.61 11.61
CA GLY A 223 65.57 52.34 12.30
C GLY A 223 64.78 51.12 11.84
N LYS A 224 64.17 51.15 10.64
CA LYS A 224 63.39 50.01 10.13
C LYS A 224 64.32 48.89 9.64
N THR A 225 63.98 47.63 9.94
CA THR A 225 64.71 46.43 9.49
C THR A 225 64.17 45.86 8.18
N THR A 226 62.99 46.32 7.73
CA THR A 226 62.37 45.94 6.45
C THR A 226 61.67 47.16 5.82
N TYR A 227 61.68 47.22 4.49
CA TYR A 227 60.95 48.22 3.71
C TYR A 227 60.22 47.51 2.56
N THR A 228 58.91 47.73 2.45
CA THR A 228 58.15 47.36 1.24
C THR A 228 58.17 48.56 0.33
N ALA A 229 58.72 48.42 -0.88
CA ALA A 229 58.61 49.45 -1.90
C ALA A 229 57.12 49.67 -2.21
N THR A 230 56.58 50.84 -1.88
CA THR A 230 55.23 51.21 -2.33
C THR A 230 55.34 51.51 -3.82
N LEU A 231 54.93 50.56 -4.66
CA LEU A 231 54.73 50.85 -6.07
C LEU A 231 53.67 51.94 -6.18
N THR A 232 54.03 53.11 -6.73
CA THR A 232 53.03 53.91 -7.44
C THR A 232 52.51 53.05 -8.58
N ALA A 233 51.17 52.97 -8.71
CA ALA A 233 50.53 52.14 -9.73
C ALA A 233 51.21 52.33 -11.09
N PHE A 234 51.52 51.23 -11.78
CA PHE A 234 52.09 51.28 -13.13
C PHE A 234 51.21 52.15 -14.01
N THR A 235 51.81 53.01 -14.83
CA THR A 235 51.07 53.79 -15.84
C THR A 235 50.40 52.85 -16.84
N ASP A 236 49.29 53.25 -17.44
CA ASP A 236 48.57 52.42 -18.45
C ASP A 236 49.48 51.95 -19.59
N ALA A 237 50.46 52.77 -19.98
CA ALA A 237 51.45 52.42 -20.99
C ALA A 237 52.41 51.31 -20.50
N GLN A 238 52.83 51.35 -19.24
CA GLN A 238 53.66 50.31 -18.62
C GLN A 238 52.86 49.01 -18.43
N GLN A 239 51.60 49.11 -18.01
CA GLN A 239 50.71 47.95 -17.91
C GLN A 239 50.50 47.29 -19.28
N LYS A 240 50.30 48.08 -20.36
CA LYS A 240 50.20 47.59 -21.74
C LYS A 240 51.49 46.93 -22.25
N ALA A 241 52.64 47.56 -22.03
CA ALA A 241 53.93 47.02 -22.47
C ALA A 241 54.25 45.68 -21.77
N ILE A 242 53.92 45.58 -20.49
CA ILE A 242 54.07 44.37 -19.69
C ILE A 242 53.04 43.28 -20.12
N ALA A 243 51.78 43.66 -20.39
CA ALA A 243 50.74 42.73 -20.84
C ALA A 243 51.02 42.11 -22.22
N THR A 244 51.76 42.81 -23.09
CA THR A 244 52.14 42.33 -24.43
C THR A 244 53.14 41.17 -24.39
N VAL A 245 53.81 40.96 -23.24
CA VAL A 245 54.98 40.09 -23.13
C VAL A 245 54.73 38.82 -22.32
N SER A 246 53.61 38.64 -21.59
CA SER A 246 53.32 37.35 -20.91
C SER A 246 51.86 37.17 -20.44
N GLY A 247 50.94 38.06 -20.83
CA GLY A 247 49.60 38.12 -20.25
C GLY A 247 49.58 38.92 -18.94
N GLU A 248 48.57 39.77 -18.79
CA GLU A 248 48.45 40.77 -17.72
C GLU A 248 48.53 40.18 -16.29
N ALA A 249 48.10 38.93 -16.10
CA ALA A 249 48.12 38.24 -14.81
C ALA A 249 49.53 37.78 -14.38
N ALA A 250 50.28 37.14 -15.29
CA ALA A 250 51.66 36.70 -15.02
C ALA A 250 52.58 37.90 -14.72
N ALA A 251 52.35 38.97 -15.46
CA ALA A 251 52.93 40.28 -15.23
C ALA A 251 52.67 40.88 -13.83
N LYS A 252 51.42 40.90 -13.36
CA LYS A 252 51.05 41.43 -12.03
C LYS A 252 51.65 40.58 -10.90
N ALA A 253 51.65 39.25 -11.03
CA ALA A 253 52.25 38.35 -10.05
C ALA A 253 53.77 38.52 -9.96
N ALA A 254 54.45 38.63 -11.11
CA ALA A 254 55.87 38.89 -11.18
C ALA A 254 56.23 40.23 -10.54
N ALA A 255 55.44 41.29 -10.78
CA ALA A 255 55.65 42.61 -10.20
C ALA A 255 55.48 42.63 -8.67
N ALA A 256 54.47 41.93 -8.13
CA ALA A 256 54.25 41.84 -6.68
C ALA A 256 55.40 41.09 -5.98
N ALA A 257 55.82 39.93 -6.52
CA ALA A 257 56.93 39.17 -5.98
C ALA A 257 58.27 39.94 -6.07
N ALA A 258 58.51 40.62 -7.20
CA ALA A 258 59.64 41.51 -7.39
C ALA A 258 59.69 42.61 -6.33
N ALA A 259 58.56 43.28 -6.04
CA ALA A 259 58.50 44.38 -5.08
C ALA A 259 58.81 43.95 -3.63
N THR A 260 58.35 42.77 -3.21
CA THR A 260 58.61 42.22 -1.87
C THR A 260 60.08 41.84 -1.68
N SER A 261 60.69 41.17 -2.66
CA SER A 261 62.10 40.75 -2.59
C SER A 261 63.08 41.90 -2.81
N ALA A 262 62.75 42.86 -3.68
CA ALA A 262 63.57 44.05 -3.93
C ALA A 262 63.69 44.94 -2.68
N GLY A 263 62.61 45.15 -1.92
CA GLY A 263 62.58 46.11 -0.82
C GLY A 263 63.46 45.71 0.38
N SER A 264 63.50 44.43 0.74
CA SER A 264 64.32 43.92 1.85
C SER A 264 65.81 43.88 1.49
N THR A 265 66.15 43.44 0.29
CA THR A 265 67.55 43.40 -0.18
C THR A 265 68.12 44.80 -0.44
N ALA A 266 67.32 45.75 -0.94
CA ALA A 266 67.74 47.15 -1.11
C ALA A 266 68.17 47.78 0.22
N LEU A 267 67.37 47.63 1.28
CA LEU A 267 67.63 48.24 2.59
C LEU A 267 68.86 47.61 3.26
N TYR A 268 69.02 46.30 3.14
CA TYR A 268 70.21 45.58 3.61
C TYR A 268 71.48 46.01 2.87
N ALA A 269 71.45 46.02 1.53
CA ALA A 269 72.59 46.43 0.72
C ALA A 269 72.95 47.92 0.90
N PHE A 270 71.96 48.80 1.12
CA PHE A 270 72.18 50.20 1.48
C PHE A 270 72.89 50.33 2.83
N SER A 271 72.40 49.61 3.84
CA SER A 271 72.99 49.58 5.19
C SER A 271 74.46 49.12 5.16
N GLU A 272 74.74 48.03 4.43
CA GLU A 272 76.11 47.51 4.27
C GLU A 272 77.02 48.48 3.50
N ALA A 273 76.51 49.13 2.44
CA ALA A 273 77.28 50.12 1.67
C ALA A 273 77.58 51.40 2.49
N MET A 274 76.63 51.85 3.31
CA MET A 274 76.83 52.98 4.25
C MET A 274 77.83 52.62 5.35
N LYS A 275 77.78 51.40 5.91
CA LYS A 275 78.79 50.90 6.86
C LYS A 275 80.19 50.80 6.24
N ALA A 276 80.26 50.51 4.95
CA ALA A 276 81.50 50.47 4.17
C ALA A 276 82.05 51.85 3.78
N GLY A 277 81.43 52.95 4.24
CA GLY A 277 81.92 54.31 4.03
C GLY A 277 81.49 54.97 2.71
N SER A 278 80.52 54.39 1.99
CA SER A 278 79.97 55.00 0.78
C SER A 278 79.15 56.25 1.12
N ASP A 279 79.18 57.27 0.26
CA ASP A 279 78.20 58.36 0.34
C ASP A 279 76.78 57.84 0.04
N GLN A 280 75.75 58.59 0.47
CA GLN A 280 74.34 58.17 0.28
C GLN A 280 73.99 57.92 -1.19
N ALA A 281 74.58 58.65 -2.13
CA ALA A 281 74.31 58.50 -3.56
C ALA A 281 74.88 57.18 -4.11
N THR A 282 76.06 56.78 -3.64
CA THR A 282 76.74 55.56 -4.02
C THR A 282 76.12 54.34 -3.34
N ALA A 283 75.80 54.44 -2.05
CA ALA A 283 75.06 53.40 -1.32
C ALA A 283 73.68 53.14 -1.94
N ALA A 284 72.99 54.19 -2.42
CA ALA A 284 71.73 54.06 -3.14
C ALA A 284 71.86 53.31 -4.47
N LYS A 285 72.93 53.55 -5.25
CA LYS A 285 73.18 52.81 -6.50
C LYS A 285 73.48 51.33 -6.26
N ILE A 286 74.25 51.01 -5.22
CA ILE A 286 74.55 49.62 -4.83
C ILE A 286 73.27 48.91 -4.39
N ALA A 287 72.45 49.57 -3.57
CA ALA A 287 71.15 49.07 -3.14
C ALA A 287 70.20 48.82 -4.32
N GLN A 288 70.19 49.70 -5.32
CA GLN A 288 69.36 49.59 -6.51
C GLN A 288 69.72 48.37 -7.36
N GLU A 289 71.01 48.12 -7.60
CA GLU A 289 71.45 46.95 -8.38
C GLU A 289 71.24 45.63 -7.61
N ALA A 290 71.46 45.63 -6.29
CA ALA A 290 71.17 44.47 -5.44
C ALA A 290 69.67 44.14 -5.40
N ALA A 291 68.80 45.15 -5.34
CA ALA A 291 67.36 45.00 -5.40
C ALA A 291 66.88 44.45 -6.75
N ARG A 292 67.48 44.91 -7.85
CA ARG A 292 67.20 44.43 -9.21
C ARG A 292 67.52 42.95 -9.36
N GLN A 293 68.68 42.51 -8.85
CA GLN A 293 69.10 41.11 -8.89
C GLN A 293 68.26 40.20 -7.99
N ALA A 294 67.90 40.66 -6.79
CA ALA A 294 67.05 39.91 -5.86
C ALA A 294 65.59 39.77 -6.33
N ALA A 295 65.11 40.70 -7.15
CA ALA A 295 63.76 40.67 -7.73
C ALA A 295 63.59 39.66 -8.87
N LEU A 296 64.66 39.34 -9.60
CA LEU A 296 64.62 38.56 -10.85
C LEU A 296 64.18 37.10 -10.65
N THR A 297 64.77 36.39 -9.69
CA THR A 297 64.48 34.96 -9.48
C THR A 297 63.05 34.71 -8.97
N PRO A 298 62.56 35.40 -7.93
CA PRO A 298 61.17 35.23 -7.47
C PRO A 298 60.14 35.67 -8.50
N ALA A 299 60.43 36.73 -9.27
CA ALA A 299 59.55 37.21 -10.33
C ALA A 299 59.48 36.23 -11.51
N ASN A 300 60.60 35.65 -11.93
CA ASN A 300 60.65 34.61 -12.96
C ASN A 300 59.85 33.37 -12.54
N ASN A 301 60.04 32.91 -11.30
CA ASN A 301 59.26 31.79 -10.76
C ASN A 301 57.77 32.12 -10.70
N ALA A 302 57.39 33.29 -10.16
CA ALA A 302 55.99 33.70 -10.10
C ALA A 302 55.33 33.86 -11.48
N ALA A 303 56.06 34.38 -12.47
CA ALA A 303 55.59 34.49 -13.86
C ALA A 303 55.40 33.12 -14.53
N ALA A 304 56.35 32.19 -14.32
CA ALA A 304 56.27 30.84 -14.86
C ALA A 304 55.09 30.06 -14.25
N LEU A 305 54.89 30.15 -12.92
CA LEU A 305 53.75 29.55 -12.24
C LEU A 305 52.42 30.14 -12.74
N ALA A 306 52.33 31.47 -12.90
CA ALA A 306 51.12 32.12 -13.40
C ALA A 306 50.81 31.75 -14.87
N ALA A 307 51.84 31.61 -15.72
CA ALA A 307 51.66 31.16 -17.10
C ALA A 307 51.22 29.68 -17.18
N SER A 308 51.75 28.83 -16.30
CA SER A 308 51.33 27.44 -16.11
C SER A 308 49.87 27.33 -15.66
N ASP A 309 49.48 28.14 -14.67
CA ASP A 309 48.09 28.21 -14.19
C ASP A 309 47.15 28.67 -15.32
N ALA A 310 47.52 29.71 -16.07
CA ALA A 310 46.72 30.20 -17.20
C ALA A 310 46.56 29.17 -18.33
N ALA A 311 47.64 28.45 -18.69
CA ALA A 311 47.59 27.39 -19.69
C ALA A 311 46.67 26.23 -19.26
N SER A 312 46.78 25.80 -18.00
CA SER A 312 45.91 24.78 -17.40
C SER A 312 44.46 25.23 -17.38
N ALA A 313 44.19 26.45 -16.91
CA ALA A 313 42.86 27.01 -16.82
C ALA A 313 42.21 27.17 -18.21
N ALA A 314 42.97 27.53 -19.25
CA ALA A 314 42.47 27.63 -20.62
C ALA A 314 42.04 26.27 -21.18
N VAL A 315 42.86 25.23 -20.98
CA VAL A 315 42.55 23.85 -21.39
C VAL A 315 41.30 23.35 -20.65
N ILE A 316 41.25 23.53 -19.33
CA ILE A 316 40.09 23.17 -18.48
C ILE A 316 38.83 23.91 -18.94
N SER A 317 38.91 25.22 -19.16
CA SER A 317 37.78 26.06 -19.57
C SER A 317 37.22 25.67 -20.93
N SER A 318 38.06 25.20 -21.86
CA SER A 318 37.64 24.77 -23.20
C SER A 318 36.65 23.61 -23.20
N GLN A 319 36.67 22.79 -22.14
CA GLN A 319 35.79 21.62 -21.99
C GLN A 319 34.68 21.84 -20.95
N ALA A 320 34.62 23.02 -20.32
CA ALA A 320 33.76 23.24 -19.18
C ALA A 320 32.27 23.06 -19.51
N THR A 321 31.80 23.60 -20.64
CA THR A 321 30.40 23.44 -21.07
C THR A 321 30.02 21.98 -21.27
N ALA A 322 30.89 21.18 -21.89
CA ALA A 322 30.63 19.76 -22.14
C ALA A 322 30.60 18.94 -20.83
N LEU A 323 31.50 19.23 -19.90
CA LEU A 323 31.56 18.56 -18.60
C LEU A 323 30.38 18.92 -17.70
N VAL A 324 30.02 20.20 -17.61
CA VAL A 324 28.86 20.66 -16.84
C VAL A 324 27.57 20.09 -17.42
N GLY A 325 27.41 20.14 -18.75
CA GLY A 325 26.27 19.52 -19.43
C GLY A 325 26.19 18.00 -19.21
N GLY A 326 27.34 17.31 -19.24
CA GLY A 326 27.43 15.88 -18.96
C GLY A 326 27.07 15.52 -17.51
N ALA A 327 27.51 16.33 -16.54
CA ALA A 327 27.16 16.17 -15.13
C ALA A 327 25.64 16.32 -14.90
N SER A 328 25.02 17.35 -15.48
CA SER A 328 23.57 17.54 -15.41
C SER A 328 22.80 16.42 -16.13
N GLY A 329 23.30 15.92 -17.27
CA GLY A 329 22.72 14.78 -17.98
C GLY A 329 22.79 13.47 -17.18
N LEU A 330 23.90 13.23 -16.49
CA LEU A 330 24.07 12.09 -15.59
C LEU A 330 23.11 12.20 -14.39
N ALA A 331 23.02 13.37 -13.75
CA ALA A 331 22.08 13.63 -12.66
C ALA A 331 20.63 13.39 -13.07
N LYS A 332 20.23 13.88 -14.24
CA LYS A 332 18.90 13.61 -14.80
C LYS A 332 18.69 12.12 -15.05
N SER A 333 19.64 11.43 -15.67
CA SER A 333 19.51 10.00 -15.99
C SER A 333 19.37 9.14 -14.72
N VAL A 334 20.12 9.46 -13.66
CA VAL A 334 20.04 8.77 -12.37
C VAL A 334 18.71 9.07 -11.68
N ALA A 335 18.28 10.34 -11.66
CA ALA A 335 16.99 10.73 -11.10
C ALA A 335 15.83 10.03 -11.79
N VAL A 336 15.81 10.03 -13.13
CA VAL A 336 14.82 9.33 -13.96
C VAL A 336 14.80 7.84 -13.62
N ASN A 337 15.97 7.17 -13.49
CA ASN A 337 16.01 5.75 -13.15
C ASN A 337 15.51 5.44 -11.73
N ILE A 338 15.91 6.23 -10.72
CA ILE A 338 15.45 6.08 -9.33
C ILE A 338 13.95 6.33 -9.24
N MET A 339 13.47 7.34 -9.96
CA MET A 339 12.07 7.76 -10.01
C MET A 339 11.31 7.10 -11.18
N LYS A 340 11.69 5.85 -11.52
CA LYS A 340 10.95 4.96 -12.44
C LYS A 340 10.57 5.58 -13.79
N ASN A 341 11.56 6.12 -14.49
CA ASN A 341 11.43 6.76 -15.79
C ASN A 341 10.58 8.04 -15.81
N ASN A 342 10.31 8.69 -14.67
CA ASN A 342 9.71 10.01 -14.66
C ASN A 342 10.65 11.01 -15.39
N PRO A 343 10.28 11.53 -16.57
CA PRO A 343 11.17 12.36 -17.39
C PRO A 343 11.47 13.73 -16.78
N ASN A 344 10.66 14.14 -15.80
CA ASN A 344 10.74 15.42 -15.10
C ASN A 344 11.46 15.31 -13.75
N ALA A 345 11.86 14.11 -13.33
CA ALA A 345 12.51 13.90 -12.04
C ALA A 345 13.86 14.63 -11.95
N THR A 346 14.05 15.33 -10.83
CA THR A 346 15.32 15.94 -10.45
C THR A 346 16.08 15.06 -9.46
N ILE A 347 17.41 15.21 -9.42
CA ILE A 347 18.25 14.43 -8.50
C ILE A 347 17.95 14.76 -7.03
N THR A 348 17.57 16.00 -6.73
CA THR A 348 17.15 16.43 -5.40
C THR A 348 15.86 15.73 -4.96
N GLU A 349 14.86 15.61 -5.84
CA GLU A 349 13.64 14.84 -5.55
C GLU A 349 13.94 13.36 -5.36
N ALA A 350 14.80 12.77 -6.20
CA ALA A 350 15.23 11.38 -6.08
C ALA A 350 15.95 11.10 -4.75
N MET A 351 16.78 12.04 -4.28
CA MET A 351 17.41 11.97 -2.95
C MET A 351 16.39 12.06 -1.81
N ALA A 352 15.42 12.99 -1.89
CA ALA A 352 14.38 13.13 -0.88
C ALA A 352 13.53 11.85 -0.79
N TYR A 353 13.12 11.31 -1.93
CA TYR A 353 12.37 10.07 -2.05
C TYR A 353 13.11 8.89 -1.43
N THR A 354 14.35 8.64 -1.85
CA THR A 354 15.16 7.51 -1.34
C THR A 354 15.52 7.66 0.14
N THR A 355 15.68 8.89 0.63
CA THR A 355 15.88 9.16 2.07
C THR A 355 14.64 8.79 2.88
N ALA A 356 13.45 9.19 2.43
CA ALA A 356 12.19 8.85 3.10
C ALA A 356 11.92 7.34 3.05
N LEU A 357 12.16 6.70 1.90
CA LEU A 357 12.02 5.26 1.73
C LEU A 357 12.96 4.50 2.68
N LYS A 358 14.23 4.91 2.74
CA LYS A 358 15.21 4.33 3.66
C LYS A 358 14.76 4.46 5.11
N ALA A 359 14.30 5.66 5.52
CA ALA A 359 13.84 5.89 6.89
C ALA A 359 12.64 5.00 7.26
N SER A 360 11.71 4.78 6.32
CA SER A 360 10.59 3.84 6.51
C SER A 360 11.10 2.40 6.69
N LEU A 361 11.97 1.93 5.78
CA LEU A 361 12.50 0.58 5.79
C LEU A 361 13.39 0.27 7.01
N ASP A 362 14.15 1.24 7.51
CA ASP A 362 14.96 1.08 8.72
C ASP A 362 14.10 0.89 9.99
N GLY A 363 12.84 1.32 9.97
CA GLY A 363 11.88 1.13 11.05
C GLY A 363 11.25 -0.27 11.10
N PHE A 364 11.37 -1.07 10.04
CA PHE A 364 10.75 -2.39 9.97
C PHE A 364 11.65 -3.50 10.52
N LYS A 365 10.99 -4.54 11.04
CA LYS A 365 11.63 -5.85 11.30
C LYS A 365 12.07 -6.49 9.96
N PRO A 366 12.82 -7.61 9.98
CA PRO A 366 13.19 -8.33 8.75
C PRO A 366 12.01 -8.68 7.83
N TYR A 367 10.81 -8.77 8.41
CA TYR A 367 9.52 -8.89 7.74
C TYR A 367 8.60 -7.77 8.25
N TYR A 368 7.86 -7.12 7.35
CA TYR A 368 6.87 -6.11 7.72
C TYR A 368 5.64 -6.76 8.36
N LEU A 369 5.19 -7.90 7.83
CA LEU A 369 4.07 -8.67 8.36
C LEU A 369 4.58 -9.90 9.12
N ALA A 370 3.94 -10.18 10.26
CA ALA A 370 4.28 -11.34 11.09
C ALA A 370 3.94 -12.66 10.40
N SER A 371 4.58 -13.76 10.82
CA SER A 371 4.28 -15.09 10.29
C SER A 371 2.81 -15.48 10.47
N SER A 372 2.12 -14.96 11.49
CA SER A 372 0.70 -15.24 11.74
C SER A 372 -0.29 -14.53 10.82
N PHE A 373 0.16 -13.68 9.87
CA PHE A 373 -0.73 -12.84 9.06
C PHE A 373 -1.85 -13.63 8.35
N PHE A 374 -1.51 -14.69 7.61
CA PHE A 374 -2.52 -15.49 6.91
C PHE A 374 -3.38 -16.35 7.85
N ARG A 375 -2.86 -16.71 9.02
CA ARG A 375 -3.62 -17.44 10.05
C ARG A 375 -4.66 -16.56 10.74
N THR A 376 -4.37 -15.28 10.91
CA THR A 376 -5.32 -14.31 11.45
C THR A 376 -6.39 -14.02 10.39
N HIS A 377 -7.64 -14.11 10.81
CA HIS A 377 -8.79 -13.86 9.95
C HIS A 377 -9.84 -13.01 10.66
N SER A 378 -10.65 -12.31 9.87
CA SER A 378 -11.81 -11.57 10.36
C SER A 378 -13.03 -12.48 10.38
N ASN A 379 -13.74 -12.46 11.51
CA ASN A 379 -15.13 -12.88 11.62
C ASN A 379 -15.97 -11.68 12.12
N GLU A 380 -17.27 -11.88 12.34
CA GLU A 380 -18.18 -10.84 12.86
C GLU A 380 -17.68 -10.15 14.15
N SER A 381 -16.94 -10.86 15.00
CA SER A 381 -16.43 -10.33 16.27
C SER A 381 -15.08 -9.61 16.17
N GLY A 382 -14.51 -9.54 14.95
CA GLY A 382 -13.21 -8.93 14.66
C GLY A 382 -12.14 -9.95 14.24
N SER A 383 -10.87 -9.61 14.46
CA SER A 383 -9.73 -10.45 14.04
C SER A 383 -9.38 -11.51 15.09
N VAL A 384 -9.38 -12.78 14.69
CA VAL A 384 -9.14 -13.95 15.55
C VAL A 384 -8.12 -14.93 14.94
N ASN A 385 -7.61 -15.84 15.76
CA ASN A 385 -6.80 -16.99 15.33
C ASN A 385 -6.75 -18.11 16.40
N ASP A 386 -6.32 -19.30 15.97
CA ASP A 386 -6.03 -20.50 16.78
C ASP A 386 -7.20 -20.97 17.67
N GLY A 387 -7.47 -20.31 18.79
CA GLY A 387 -8.55 -20.68 19.69
C GLY A 387 -8.98 -19.50 20.53
N TYR A 388 -10.27 -19.25 20.53
CA TYR A 388 -10.86 -18.09 21.18
C TYR A 388 -12.22 -18.43 21.77
N PHE A 389 -12.67 -17.59 22.69
CA PHE A 389 -14.03 -17.64 23.21
C PHE A 389 -14.72 -16.37 22.77
N ARG A 390 -15.75 -16.45 21.92
CA ARG A 390 -16.56 -15.30 21.51
C ARG A 390 -17.81 -15.22 22.40
N ASN A 391 -18.18 -14.01 22.80
CA ASN A 391 -19.50 -13.73 23.38
C ASN A 391 -20.21 -12.70 22.51
N GLU A 392 -21.40 -13.06 22.07
CA GLU A 392 -22.33 -12.15 21.41
C GLU A 392 -23.53 -11.95 22.34
N THR A 393 -23.80 -10.71 22.73
CA THR A 393 -24.97 -10.35 23.52
C THR A 393 -25.73 -9.24 22.82
N LYS A 394 -27.00 -9.46 22.54
CA LYS A 394 -27.92 -8.52 21.91
C LYS A 394 -29.02 -8.11 22.86
N LEU A 395 -29.30 -6.81 22.94
CA LEU A 395 -30.44 -6.24 23.67
C LEU A 395 -31.38 -5.58 22.67
N TYR A 396 -32.64 -6.00 22.66
CA TYR A 396 -33.64 -5.55 21.71
C TYR A 396 -34.62 -4.57 22.35
N PHE A 397 -34.95 -3.52 21.62
CA PHE A 397 -35.88 -2.48 22.00
C PHE A 397 -36.90 -2.29 20.87
N ASN A 398 -38.17 -2.54 21.15
CA ASN A 398 -39.24 -2.30 20.18
C ASN A 398 -40.28 -1.34 20.74
N ALA A 399 -40.83 -0.50 19.89
CA ALA A 399 -42.01 0.30 20.18
C ALA A 399 -42.93 0.39 18.96
N MET A 400 -44.23 0.18 19.17
CA MET A 400 -45.24 0.29 18.12
C MET A 400 -46.61 0.65 18.74
N PRO A 401 -47.37 1.62 18.18
CA PRO A 401 -48.75 1.86 18.55
C PRO A 401 -49.66 0.72 18.06
N LYS A 402 -50.82 0.54 18.70
CA LYS A 402 -51.79 -0.49 18.30
C LYS A 402 -52.25 -0.38 16.84
N ASP A 403 -52.36 0.84 16.32
CA ASP A 403 -52.74 1.12 14.93
C ASP A 403 -51.62 0.84 13.91
N ARG A 404 -50.42 0.51 14.41
CA ARG A 404 -49.22 0.18 13.64
C ARG A 404 -48.76 1.29 12.68
N LYS A 405 -49.20 2.54 12.86
CA LYS A 405 -48.89 3.64 11.92
C LYS A 405 -47.42 4.00 11.86
N TRP A 406 -46.68 3.73 12.92
CA TRP A 406 -45.23 3.81 12.96
C TRP A 406 -44.68 2.62 13.74
N SER A 407 -43.41 2.30 13.57
CA SER A 407 -42.71 1.37 14.46
C SER A 407 -41.27 1.82 14.66
N PHE A 408 -40.72 1.39 15.78
CA PHE A 408 -39.33 1.59 16.15
C PHE A 408 -38.74 0.25 16.59
N TYR A 409 -37.59 -0.09 16.05
CA TYR A 409 -36.75 -1.21 16.44
C TYR A 409 -35.32 -0.70 16.64
N ALA A 410 -34.68 -1.17 17.71
CA ALA A 410 -33.25 -1.02 17.91
C ALA A 410 -32.67 -2.28 18.54
N ALA A 411 -31.44 -2.61 18.16
CA ALA A 411 -30.64 -3.66 18.80
C ALA A 411 -29.30 -3.08 19.22
N LEU A 412 -28.98 -3.22 20.51
CA LEU A 412 -27.61 -3.03 20.98
C LEU A 412 -26.89 -4.37 20.88
N GLU A 413 -25.68 -4.39 20.36
CA GLU A 413 -24.85 -5.60 20.32
C GLU A 413 -23.53 -5.39 21.05
N TYR A 414 -23.13 -6.42 21.78
CA TYR A 414 -21.78 -6.65 22.20
C TYR A 414 -21.31 -7.95 21.54
N ASP A 415 -20.35 -7.87 20.61
CA ASP A 415 -19.80 -9.04 19.94
C ASP A 415 -18.27 -9.01 19.89
N ARG A 416 -17.62 -9.82 20.72
CA ARG A 416 -16.16 -9.81 20.91
C ARG A 416 -15.63 -11.18 21.36
N PRO A 417 -14.35 -11.50 21.03
CA PRO A 417 -13.58 -12.45 21.81
C PRO A 417 -13.41 -11.97 23.25
N ILE A 418 -13.55 -12.85 24.24
CA ILE A 418 -13.43 -12.53 25.66
C ILE A 418 -12.17 -13.15 26.28
N ASP A 419 -11.54 -12.36 27.12
CA ASP A 419 -10.48 -12.76 28.05
C ASP A 419 -10.67 -12.03 29.39
N THR A 420 -9.79 -12.26 30.37
CA THR A 420 -9.90 -11.60 31.67
C THR A 420 -9.86 -10.08 31.54
N GLN A 421 -9.05 -9.53 30.62
CA GLN A 421 -8.98 -8.09 30.42
C GLN A 421 -10.31 -7.55 29.89
N THR A 422 -10.92 -8.21 28.91
CA THR A 422 -12.17 -7.79 28.27
C THR A 422 -13.35 -7.84 29.24
N VAL A 423 -13.40 -8.87 30.08
CA VAL A 423 -14.44 -9.03 31.12
C VAL A 423 -14.23 -8.03 32.27
N ASP A 424 -12.98 -7.72 32.63
CA ASP A 424 -12.65 -6.77 33.70
C ASP A 424 -12.61 -5.30 33.23
N ASN A 425 -12.61 -5.06 31.91
CA ASN A 425 -12.54 -3.72 31.33
C ASN A 425 -13.84 -2.97 31.61
N ARG A 426 -13.78 -1.98 32.50
CA ARG A 426 -14.94 -1.17 32.93
C ARG A 426 -15.29 -0.05 31.94
N GLY A 427 -15.04 -0.25 30.65
CA GLY A 427 -15.01 0.79 29.63
C GLY A 427 -13.70 1.60 29.73
N GLY A 428 -12.87 1.50 28.70
CA GLY A 428 -11.60 2.23 28.60
C GLY A 428 -11.78 3.56 27.86
N LYS A 429 -10.67 4.26 27.63
CA LYS A 429 -10.63 5.65 27.15
C LYS A 429 -10.45 5.78 25.62
N ASN A 430 -10.43 4.67 24.87
CA ASN A 430 -10.18 4.66 23.43
C ASN A 430 -11.09 3.67 22.69
N ASP A 431 -11.14 3.78 21.36
CA ASP A 431 -11.95 2.97 20.43
C ASP A 431 -11.70 1.45 20.54
N SER A 432 -10.63 1.06 21.23
CA SER A 432 -10.24 -0.32 21.50
C SER A 432 -10.82 -0.88 22.82
N SER A 433 -11.73 -0.17 23.48
CA SER A 433 -12.26 -0.55 24.79
C SER A 433 -13.77 -0.84 24.80
N SER A 434 -14.11 -1.96 25.45
CA SER A 434 -15.41 -2.65 25.49
C SER A 434 -16.62 -1.75 25.75
N ASN A 435 -17.59 -1.71 24.82
CA ASN A 435 -18.93 -1.13 24.98
C ASN A 435 -19.92 -1.82 24.02
N PHE A 436 -21.22 -1.82 24.37
CA PHE A 436 -22.30 -2.14 23.42
C PHE A 436 -22.34 -1.09 22.31
N GLY A 437 -22.39 -1.53 21.05
CA GLY A 437 -22.69 -0.72 19.88
C GLY A 437 -24.19 -0.72 19.57
N LEU A 438 -24.69 0.31 18.87
CA LEU A 438 -26.02 0.28 18.28
C LEU A 438 -25.94 -0.43 16.93
N GLU A 439 -26.22 -1.73 16.94
CA GLU A 439 -26.07 -2.63 15.80
C GLU A 439 -27.20 -2.47 14.79
N ARG A 440 -28.43 -2.28 15.26
CA ARG A 440 -29.58 -2.05 14.39
C ARG A 440 -30.44 -0.90 14.87
N LEU A 441 -30.96 -0.13 13.93
CA LEU A 441 -31.94 0.91 14.17
C LEU A 441 -32.89 1.00 12.98
N ASN A 442 -34.19 0.85 13.20
CA ASN A 442 -35.20 0.93 12.15
C ASN A 442 -36.42 1.69 12.66
N ALA A 443 -36.61 2.88 12.13
CA ALA A 443 -37.84 3.64 12.28
C ALA A 443 -38.66 3.49 11.00
N SER A 444 -39.91 3.07 11.13
CA SER A 444 -40.81 2.91 9.99
C SER A 444 -42.12 3.68 10.18
N VAL A 445 -42.68 4.16 9.08
CA VAL A 445 -43.95 4.89 9.04
C VAL A 445 -44.78 4.39 7.86
N GLU A 446 -46.05 4.11 8.13
CA GLU A 446 -47.01 3.78 7.09
C GLU A 446 -47.38 5.05 6.30
N ILE A 447 -47.14 5.02 4.99
CA ILE A 447 -47.44 6.14 4.08
C ILE A 447 -48.80 5.93 3.42
N ILE A 448 -49.05 4.70 2.94
CA ILE A 448 -50.35 4.29 2.39
C ILE A 448 -50.81 3.07 3.18
N PRO A 449 -51.99 3.13 3.83
CA PRO A 449 -52.52 2.03 4.63
C PRO A 449 -52.40 0.68 3.94
N GLU A 450 -51.72 -0.28 4.56
CA GLU A 450 -51.52 -1.66 4.08
C GLU A 450 -50.67 -1.86 2.81
N TYR A 451 -50.45 -0.81 2.01
CA TYR A 451 -49.80 -0.89 0.69
C TYR A 451 -48.36 -0.37 0.68
N LEU A 452 -48.02 0.60 1.53
CA LEU A 452 -46.71 1.26 1.48
C LEU A 452 -46.23 1.74 2.85
N ARG A 453 -45.02 1.33 3.20
CA ARG A 453 -44.31 1.73 4.41
C ARG A 453 -42.93 2.24 4.05
N LEU A 454 -42.56 3.39 4.62
CA LEU A 454 -41.20 3.93 4.58
C LEU A 454 -40.44 3.46 5.81
N HIS A 455 -39.19 3.12 5.63
CA HIS A 455 -38.23 2.76 6.67
C HIS A 455 -36.98 3.62 6.55
N ALA A 456 -36.36 3.90 7.68
CA ALA A 456 -35.13 4.67 7.80
C ALA A 456 -34.27 4.14 8.95
N GLY A 457 -32.96 4.10 8.75
CA GLY A 457 -31.98 3.62 9.73
C GLY A 457 -31.05 2.58 9.10
N TRP A 458 -30.59 1.62 9.89
CA TRP A 458 -29.69 0.54 9.49
C TRP A 458 -30.18 -0.78 10.09
N ASP A 459 -30.61 -1.69 9.23
CA ASP A 459 -31.18 -3.00 9.58
C ASP A 459 -31.05 -3.90 8.36
N VAL A 460 -31.10 -5.21 8.56
CA VAL A 460 -30.81 -6.18 7.49
C VAL A 460 -31.81 -6.03 6.34
N TRP A 461 -31.29 -5.66 5.18
CA TRP A 461 -32.02 -5.57 3.92
C TRP A 461 -31.21 -6.22 2.80
N GLY A 462 -31.87 -6.90 1.87
CA GLY A 462 -31.19 -7.58 0.76
C GLY A 462 -32.12 -7.91 -0.38
N VAL A 463 -31.53 -8.21 -1.55
CA VAL A 463 -32.29 -8.61 -2.74
C VAL A 463 -32.40 -10.12 -2.88
N ASP A 464 -31.41 -10.88 -2.40
CA ASP A 464 -31.29 -12.34 -2.58
C ASP A 464 -30.74 -13.09 -1.34
N ILE A 465 -30.47 -12.38 -0.24
CA ILE A 465 -29.93 -12.98 0.99
C ILE A 465 -30.89 -14.03 1.60
N ILE A 466 -30.33 -15.09 2.18
CA ILE A 466 -31.00 -16.21 2.86
C ILE A 466 -31.71 -17.17 1.91
N GLU A 467 -32.74 -16.71 1.20
CA GLU A 467 -33.67 -17.60 0.48
C GLU A 467 -33.20 -18.05 -0.91
N ALA A 468 -32.15 -17.40 -1.45
CA ALA A 468 -31.51 -17.74 -2.71
C ALA A 468 -30.00 -18.03 -2.50
N GLY A 469 -29.19 -17.86 -3.53
CA GLY A 469 -27.74 -18.09 -3.46
C GLY A 469 -26.97 -17.05 -2.65
N SER A 470 -27.58 -15.91 -2.31
CA SER A 470 -26.93 -14.82 -1.55
C SER A 470 -25.64 -14.32 -2.23
N MET A 471 -25.70 -14.14 -3.55
CA MET A 471 -24.61 -13.72 -4.45
C MET A 471 -24.63 -12.24 -4.82
N VAL A 472 -25.64 -11.46 -4.42
CA VAL A 472 -25.80 -10.07 -4.86
C VAL A 472 -25.68 -9.09 -3.71
N TYR A 473 -26.66 -9.06 -2.80
CA TYR A 473 -26.64 -8.10 -1.69
C TYR A 473 -27.52 -8.53 -0.52
N GLY A 474 -26.93 -8.49 0.66
CA GLY A 474 -27.66 -8.34 1.91
C GLY A 474 -26.72 -7.92 3.04
N ASP A 475 -27.07 -6.83 3.71
CA ASP A 475 -26.33 -6.26 4.83
C ASP A 475 -27.24 -5.32 5.63
N ASP A 476 -26.76 -4.80 6.76
CA ASP A 476 -27.46 -3.80 7.57
C ASP A 476 -26.94 -2.37 7.36
N ASN A 477 -26.56 -2.01 6.13
CA ASN A 477 -26.08 -0.66 5.83
C ASN A 477 -27.16 0.44 6.06
N PRO A 478 -26.75 1.65 6.47
CA PRO A 478 -27.67 2.75 6.73
C PRO A 478 -28.35 3.27 5.46
N GLY A 479 -29.62 3.65 5.56
CA GLY A 479 -30.32 4.32 4.47
C GLY A 479 -31.82 4.44 4.66
N PHE A 480 -32.52 4.52 3.52
CA PHE A 480 -33.97 4.61 3.43
C PHE A 480 -34.48 3.53 2.49
N TRP A 481 -35.58 2.88 2.87
CA TRP A 481 -36.23 1.93 1.96
C TRP A 481 -37.74 1.97 2.11
N ILE A 482 -38.43 1.63 1.04
CA ILE A 482 -39.86 1.39 1.05
C ILE A 482 -40.13 -0.09 0.95
N LYS A 483 -41.17 -0.54 1.64
CA LYS A 483 -41.75 -1.88 1.47
C LYS A 483 -43.22 -1.71 1.17
N GLY A 484 -43.69 -2.48 0.20
CA GLY A 484 -45.09 -2.48 -0.16
C GLY A 484 -45.56 -3.84 -0.62
N LYS A 485 -46.87 -4.00 -0.62
CA LYS A 485 -47.54 -5.20 -1.11
C LYS A 485 -48.80 -4.81 -1.84
N TYR A 486 -49.15 -5.58 -2.86
CA TYR A 486 -50.43 -5.49 -3.53
C TYR A 486 -51.12 -6.85 -3.45
N LYS A 487 -52.13 -6.91 -2.58
CA LYS A 487 -52.76 -8.17 -2.15
C LYS A 487 -51.68 -9.15 -1.61
N ASP A 488 -51.96 -10.45 -1.67
CA ASP A 488 -51.00 -11.50 -1.28
C ASP A 488 -50.12 -11.98 -2.45
N GLN A 489 -50.27 -11.39 -3.63
CA GLN A 489 -49.61 -11.85 -4.86
C GLN A 489 -48.32 -11.09 -5.18
N ILE A 490 -48.25 -9.80 -4.86
CA ILE A 490 -47.09 -8.96 -5.20
C ILE A 490 -46.55 -8.31 -3.93
N ALA A 491 -45.24 -8.40 -3.73
CA ALA A 491 -44.51 -7.60 -2.75
C ALA A 491 -43.34 -6.88 -3.44
N TYR A 492 -42.98 -5.70 -2.99
CA TYR A 492 -41.90 -4.93 -3.59
C TYR A 492 -41.14 -4.12 -2.55
N SER A 493 -39.88 -3.83 -2.86
CA SER A 493 -39.05 -2.93 -2.07
C SER A 493 -38.10 -2.14 -2.97
N LEU A 494 -37.79 -0.92 -2.56
CA LEU A 494 -36.77 -0.07 -3.16
C LEU A 494 -36.01 0.60 -2.02
N ALA A 495 -34.69 0.58 -2.08
CA ALA A 495 -33.78 1.08 -1.06
C ALA A 495 -32.71 1.96 -1.68
N TRP A 496 -32.40 3.06 -0.99
CA TRP A 496 -31.15 3.78 -1.13
C TRP A 496 -30.35 3.54 0.15
N LEU A 497 -29.16 2.95 0.03
CA LEU A 497 -28.30 2.58 1.15
C LEU A 497 -26.92 3.17 0.93
N LYS A 498 -26.30 3.66 2.01
CA LYS A 498 -24.95 4.21 2.00
C LYS A 498 -23.99 3.16 2.52
N LEU A 499 -23.14 2.63 1.64
CA LEU A 499 -22.22 1.53 1.95
C LEU A 499 -20.88 2.07 2.46
N GLN A 500 -20.47 3.25 2.00
CA GLN A 500 -19.27 3.93 2.46
C GLN A 500 -19.43 5.45 2.33
N GLU A 501 -18.97 6.17 3.35
CA GLU A 501 -18.96 7.63 3.43
C GLU A 501 -17.50 8.09 3.48
N ASN A 502 -17.02 8.67 2.39
CA ASN A 502 -15.62 9.08 2.25
C ASN A 502 -15.41 10.54 2.63
N ASP A 503 -16.47 11.35 2.68
CA ASP A 503 -16.42 12.76 3.10
C ASP A 503 -16.52 12.95 4.63
N PHE A 504 -16.67 11.87 5.42
CA PHE A 504 -16.76 11.98 6.88
C PHE A 504 -15.41 12.35 7.53
N GLN A 505 -15.32 13.58 8.01
CA GLN A 505 -14.07 14.14 8.53
C GLN A 505 -14.10 14.25 10.05
N THR A 506 -13.19 13.55 10.71
CA THR A 506 -13.06 13.56 12.18
C THR A 506 -12.02 14.56 12.69
N SER A 507 -11.31 15.26 11.79
CA SER A 507 -10.31 16.26 12.17
C SER A 507 -10.22 17.43 11.20
N ALA A 508 -9.90 18.62 11.72
CA ALA A 508 -9.73 19.83 10.93
C ALA A 508 -8.60 19.75 9.88
N ALA A 509 -7.64 18.82 10.07
CA ALA A 509 -6.56 18.56 9.12
C ALA A 509 -7.02 17.73 7.90
N ASN A 510 -8.15 17.03 8.02
CA ASN A 510 -8.68 16.15 6.98
C ASN A 510 -9.86 16.80 6.26
N HIS A 511 -10.11 18.11 6.45
CA HIS A 511 -11.21 18.76 5.76
C HIS A 511 -10.98 18.84 4.24
N SER A 512 -11.67 18.00 3.48
CA SER A 512 -11.86 18.07 2.02
C SER A 512 -13.22 18.74 1.71
N GLY A 513 -13.30 19.39 0.55
CA GLY A 513 -14.54 19.94 -0.01
C GLY A 513 -15.11 19.07 -1.12
N ALA A 514 -14.73 17.80 -1.13
CA ALA A 514 -15.27 16.86 -2.08
C ALA A 514 -16.71 16.52 -1.72
N ASN A 515 -17.50 16.20 -2.73
CA ASN A 515 -18.95 16.11 -2.64
C ASN A 515 -19.51 14.89 -3.36
N ASP A 516 -18.63 14.03 -3.85
CA ASP A 516 -18.99 12.95 -4.76
C ASP A 516 -18.11 11.70 -4.60
N GLU A 517 -17.63 11.47 -3.38
CA GLU A 517 -16.60 10.46 -3.11
C GLU A 517 -17.18 9.17 -2.50
N ASP A 518 -18.50 9.07 -2.34
CA ASP A 518 -19.14 7.96 -1.60
C ASP A 518 -19.44 6.69 -2.41
N ARG A 519 -19.63 5.58 -1.67
CA ARG A 519 -20.25 4.36 -2.21
C ARG A 519 -21.72 4.30 -1.83
N ASP A 520 -22.60 4.44 -2.81
CA ASP A 520 -24.06 4.40 -2.65
C ASP A 520 -24.67 3.23 -3.43
N LEU A 521 -25.70 2.61 -2.84
CA LEU A 521 -26.47 1.54 -3.46
C LEU A 521 -27.92 1.99 -3.66
N LEU A 522 -28.40 1.94 -4.90
CA LEU A 522 -29.82 1.99 -5.22
C LEU A 522 -30.27 0.60 -5.67
N ALA A 523 -31.07 -0.07 -4.87
CA ALA A 523 -31.48 -1.45 -5.14
C ALA A 523 -32.97 -1.68 -4.86
N GLY A 524 -33.56 -2.64 -5.54
CA GLY A 524 -34.96 -2.97 -5.33
C GLY A 524 -35.35 -4.31 -5.94
N TYR A 525 -36.52 -4.77 -5.54
CA TYR A 525 -37.07 -6.04 -6.01
C TYR A 525 -38.59 -6.03 -6.10
N VAL A 526 -39.11 -6.98 -6.87
CA VAL A 526 -40.53 -7.33 -6.95
C VAL A 526 -40.67 -8.85 -6.84
N ASP A 527 -41.40 -9.30 -5.82
CA ASP A 527 -41.86 -10.67 -5.64
C ASP A 527 -43.20 -10.87 -6.34
N TYR A 528 -43.31 -11.96 -7.10
CA TYR A 528 -44.56 -12.47 -7.64
C TYR A 528 -44.84 -13.88 -7.08
N LYS A 529 -45.83 -13.96 -6.19
CA LYS A 529 -46.34 -15.21 -5.60
C LYS A 529 -47.50 -15.72 -6.45
N PHE A 530 -47.21 -16.73 -7.27
CA PHE A 530 -48.24 -17.38 -8.08
C PHE A 530 -48.97 -18.50 -7.33
N CYS A 531 -48.39 -19.05 -6.27
CA CYS A 531 -49.08 -19.89 -5.29
C CYS A 531 -48.47 -19.72 -3.87
N PRO A 532 -49.11 -20.25 -2.80
CA PRO A 532 -48.63 -20.05 -1.43
C PRO A 532 -47.22 -20.59 -1.15
N THR A 533 -46.78 -21.57 -1.93
CA THR A 533 -45.52 -22.29 -1.72
C THR A 533 -44.41 -21.89 -2.68
N SER A 534 -44.67 -20.99 -3.62
CA SER A 534 -43.74 -20.68 -4.71
C SER A 534 -43.81 -19.21 -5.12
N LYS A 535 -42.63 -18.61 -5.32
CA LYS A 535 -42.49 -17.23 -5.79
C LYS A 535 -41.33 -17.08 -6.77
N VAL A 536 -41.43 -16.05 -7.60
CA VAL A 536 -40.30 -15.50 -8.36
C VAL A 536 -40.02 -14.10 -7.84
N ARG A 537 -38.75 -13.78 -7.57
CA ARG A 537 -38.28 -12.41 -7.36
C ARG A 537 -37.55 -11.93 -8.60
N PHE A 538 -37.85 -10.72 -9.04
CA PHE A 538 -37.01 -9.94 -9.95
C PHE A 538 -36.34 -8.82 -9.16
N PHE A 539 -35.07 -8.57 -9.39
CA PHE A 539 -34.34 -7.55 -8.67
C PHE A 539 -33.34 -6.80 -9.55
N TYR A 540 -32.97 -5.63 -9.07
CA TYR A 540 -31.97 -4.78 -9.67
C TYR A 540 -31.20 -4.04 -8.57
N ALA A 541 -29.89 -3.92 -8.72
CA ALA A 541 -29.02 -3.18 -7.82
C ALA A 541 -28.03 -2.36 -8.64
N TYR A 542 -27.97 -1.05 -8.36
CA TYR A 542 -26.99 -0.11 -8.89
C TYR A 542 -26.04 0.29 -7.76
N ASP A 543 -24.81 -0.20 -7.82
CA ASP A 543 -23.72 0.08 -6.89
C ASP A 543 -22.82 1.13 -7.51
N ARG A 544 -22.90 2.34 -6.97
CA ARG A 544 -22.13 3.49 -7.37
C ARG A 544 -20.93 3.57 -6.45
N ILE A 545 -19.75 3.28 -6.98
CA ILE A 545 -18.49 3.13 -6.25
C ILE A 545 -17.60 4.32 -6.60
N ARG A 546 -17.22 5.11 -5.59
CA ARG A 546 -16.32 6.26 -5.71
C ARG A 546 -15.23 6.18 -4.66
N GLU A 547 -14.11 6.82 -4.94
CA GLU A 547 -12.95 6.88 -4.05
C GLU A 547 -12.32 5.55 -3.59
N ILE A 548 -12.57 4.46 -4.31
CA ILE A 548 -11.98 3.16 -3.97
C ILE A 548 -10.83 2.86 -4.92
N PRO A 549 -9.56 2.84 -4.44
CA PRO A 549 -8.40 2.66 -5.31
C PRO A 549 -8.35 1.26 -5.93
N SER A 550 -7.85 1.18 -7.16
CA SER A 550 -7.54 -0.11 -7.81
C SER A 550 -6.24 -0.67 -7.25
N THR A 551 -6.31 -1.69 -6.40
CA THR A 551 -5.13 -2.30 -5.76
C THR A 551 -5.36 -3.77 -5.49
N ASP A 552 -4.32 -4.59 -5.58
CA ASP A 552 -4.36 -5.96 -5.06
C ASP A 552 -4.05 -5.98 -3.54
N LEU A 553 -4.22 -7.13 -2.89
CA LEU A 553 -3.98 -7.29 -1.45
C LEU A 553 -2.54 -6.95 -1.05
N LEU A 554 -1.56 -7.33 -1.89
CA LEU A 554 -0.16 -7.01 -1.59
C LEU A 554 0.12 -5.52 -1.74
N GLY A 555 -0.46 -4.89 -2.75
CA GLY A 555 -0.33 -3.46 -3.02
C GLY A 555 -0.92 -2.65 -1.88
N SER A 556 -2.07 -3.05 -1.34
CA SER A 556 -2.71 -2.35 -0.22
C SER A 556 -1.88 -2.47 1.07
N LEU A 557 -1.42 -3.68 1.40
CA LEU A 557 -0.56 -3.93 2.56
C LEU A 557 0.79 -3.21 2.43
N ALA A 558 1.39 -3.24 1.24
CA ALA A 558 2.64 -2.56 0.97
C ALA A 558 2.48 -1.03 0.99
N ALA A 559 1.34 -0.49 0.54
CA ALA A 559 1.06 0.94 0.58
C ALA A 559 1.04 1.49 2.01
N GLN A 560 0.49 0.75 2.98
CA GLN A 560 0.52 1.12 4.40
C GLN A 560 1.94 1.24 4.95
N ALA A 561 2.91 0.52 4.37
CA ALA A 561 4.32 0.60 4.69
C ALA A 561 5.10 1.66 3.86
N GLY A 562 4.44 2.35 2.93
CA GLY A 562 5.09 3.22 1.94
C GLY A 562 5.86 2.44 0.85
N LEU A 563 5.49 1.19 0.60
CA LEU A 563 6.17 0.24 -0.28
C LEU A 563 5.34 -0.15 -1.52
N ALA A 564 4.20 0.50 -1.78
CA ALA A 564 3.30 0.21 -2.91
C ALA A 564 4.03 0.14 -4.26
N ASP A 565 5.08 0.95 -4.40
CA ASP A 565 5.93 1.01 -5.57
C ASP A 565 6.71 -0.27 -5.87
N TYR A 566 6.96 -1.09 -4.85
CA TYR A 566 7.91 -2.20 -4.88
C TYR A 566 7.23 -3.55 -4.77
N ALA A 567 5.94 -3.58 -4.39
CA ALA A 567 5.21 -4.80 -4.13
C ALA A 567 3.74 -4.66 -4.54
N GLY A 568 3.17 -5.74 -5.09
CA GLY A 568 1.77 -5.81 -5.49
C GLY A 568 1.43 -4.90 -6.66
N ILE A 569 0.16 -4.63 -6.85
CA ILE A 569 -0.41 -3.76 -7.89
C ILE A 569 -1.18 -2.66 -7.17
N TYR A 570 -0.88 -1.41 -7.52
CA TYR A 570 -1.54 -0.23 -6.97
C TYR A 570 -1.69 0.79 -8.09
N GLY A 571 -2.92 1.26 -8.33
CA GLY A 571 -3.24 2.27 -9.33
C GLY A 571 -2.38 3.52 -9.13
N ASN A 572 -1.73 3.97 -10.19
CA ASN A 572 -0.90 5.17 -10.26
C ASN A 572 0.37 5.16 -9.37
N ASN A 573 1.13 4.06 -9.40
CA ASN A 573 2.55 3.94 -9.01
C ASN A 573 3.00 4.81 -7.81
N GLY A 574 2.56 4.42 -6.60
CA GLY A 574 3.22 4.55 -5.30
C GLY A 574 3.99 5.82 -4.90
N VAL A 575 3.81 6.21 -3.62
CA VAL A 575 4.57 7.21 -2.82
C VAL A 575 4.63 8.67 -3.36
N LEU A 576 4.60 8.90 -4.67
CA LEU A 576 4.22 10.18 -5.23
C LEU A 576 2.71 10.31 -5.09
N LYS A 577 2.28 11.07 -4.08
CA LYS A 577 0.93 11.63 -3.91
C LYS A 577 0.50 12.53 -5.09
N ALA A 578 0.97 12.29 -6.31
CA ALA A 578 0.58 12.98 -7.51
C ALA A 578 -0.75 12.40 -8.00
N ARG A 579 -1.84 12.84 -7.37
CA ARG A 579 -3.20 12.85 -7.93
C ARG A 579 -3.61 11.55 -8.62
N ALA A 580 -3.70 10.45 -7.89
CA ALA A 580 -4.63 9.40 -8.31
C ALA A 580 -6.03 9.99 -8.11
N THR A 581 -6.72 10.31 -9.20
CA THR A 581 -8.18 10.33 -9.15
C THR A 581 -8.58 8.88 -8.92
N SER A 582 -9.26 8.62 -7.81
CA SER A 582 -9.78 7.29 -7.58
C SER A 582 -10.79 6.93 -8.67
N PRO A 583 -10.93 5.64 -9.02
CA PRO A 583 -11.83 5.21 -10.07
C PRO A 583 -13.28 5.63 -9.82
N ASP A 584 -13.97 6.01 -10.89
CA ASP A 584 -15.42 6.16 -10.92
C ASP A 584 -16.01 4.87 -11.48
N THR A 585 -16.59 4.05 -10.60
CA THR A 585 -17.08 2.72 -10.98
C THR A 585 -18.59 2.63 -10.79
N ASP A 586 -19.29 2.31 -11.87
CA ASP A 586 -20.75 2.19 -11.91
C ASP A 586 -21.14 0.77 -12.28
N VAL A 587 -21.79 0.07 -11.36
CA VAL A 587 -22.07 -1.36 -11.46
C VAL A 587 -23.56 -1.62 -11.36
N HIS A 588 -24.06 -2.41 -12.30
CA HIS A 588 -25.45 -2.82 -12.37
C HIS A 588 -25.55 -4.34 -12.23
N ASN A 589 -26.34 -4.81 -11.27
CA ASN A 589 -26.72 -6.20 -11.14
C ASN A 589 -28.21 -6.33 -11.46
N ILE A 590 -28.56 -7.15 -12.44
CA ILE A 590 -29.94 -7.48 -12.78
C ILE A 590 -30.13 -8.98 -12.69
N GLY A 591 -31.19 -9.42 -12.03
CA GLY A 591 -31.38 -10.85 -11.82
C GLY A 591 -32.78 -11.22 -11.41
N ALA A 592 -32.96 -12.53 -11.29
CA ALA A 592 -34.17 -13.11 -10.76
C ALA A 592 -33.87 -14.44 -10.08
N TYR A 593 -34.69 -14.82 -9.12
CA TYR A 593 -34.70 -16.18 -8.60
C TYR A 593 -36.11 -16.72 -8.42
N TYR A 594 -36.18 -18.03 -8.50
CA TYR A 594 -37.32 -18.85 -8.12
C TYR A 594 -37.00 -19.58 -6.82
N VAL A 595 -37.94 -19.56 -5.88
CA VAL A 595 -37.93 -20.44 -4.71
C VAL A 595 -39.31 -21.01 -4.48
N GLY A 596 -39.40 -22.31 -4.24
CA GLY A 596 -40.65 -22.92 -3.84
C GLY A 596 -40.65 -24.43 -3.74
N THR A 597 -41.82 -24.99 -3.47
CA THR A 597 -42.01 -26.44 -3.37
C THR A 597 -42.95 -26.98 -4.43
N LEU A 598 -42.57 -28.13 -5.01
CA LEU A 598 -43.37 -28.90 -5.96
C LEU A 598 -43.55 -30.33 -5.39
N GLY A 599 -44.65 -30.54 -4.68
CA GLY A 599 -44.89 -31.80 -3.96
C GLY A 599 -43.85 -32.00 -2.86
N LYS A 600 -43.03 -33.05 -2.97
CA LYS A 600 -41.93 -33.34 -2.03
C LYS A 600 -40.64 -32.60 -2.37
N PHE A 601 -40.55 -31.98 -3.55
CA PHE A 601 -39.33 -31.32 -4.00
C PHE A 601 -39.31 -29.86 -3.54
N GLY A 602 -38.22 -29.44 -2.92
CA GLY A 602 -37.86 -28.03 -2.78
C GLY A 602 -36.94 -27.62 -3.92
N LEU A 603 -37.17 -26.46 -4.50
CA LEU A 603 -36.44 -25.95 -5.66
C LEU A 603 -36.03 -24.50 -5.39
N MET A 604 -34.77 -24.20 -5.67
CA MET A 604 -34.21 -22.85 -5.74
C MET A 604 -33.41 -22.73 -7.04
N ALA A 605 -33.58 -21.61 -7.74
CA ALA A 605 -32.76 -21.28 -8.90
C ALA A 605 -32.64 -19.76 -9.02
N GLU A 606 -31.42 -19.25 -9.18
CA GLU A 606 -31.12 -17.83 -9.26
C GLU A 606 -30.15 -17.57 -10.42
N GLY A 607 -30.41 -16.53 -11.20
CA GLY A 607 -29.50 -16.04 -12.23
C GLY A 607 -29.31 -14.54 -12.14
N VAL A 608 -28.07 -14.09 -12.30
CA VAL A 608 -27.67 -12.69 -12.19
C VAL A 608 -26.73 -12.33 -13.34
N TYR A 609 -26.99 -11.19 -13.96
CA TYR A 609 -26.09 -10.57 -14.92
C TYR A 609 -25.61 -9.23 -14.35
N LYS A 610 -24.30 -9.03 -14.43
CA LYS A 610 -23.61 -7.85 -13.93
C LYS A 610 -22.97 -7.12 -15.11
N PHE A 611 -23.19 -5.81 -15.19
CA PHE A 611 -22.65 -4.96 -16.24
C PHE A 611 -22.36 -3.55 -15.74
N GLY A 612 -21.53 -2.80 -16.45
CA GLY A 612 -21.16 -1.45 -16.02
C GLY A 612 -19.83 -1.01 -16.60
N LYS A 613 -19.20 -0.03 -15.96
CA LYS A 613 -17.88 0.47 -16.34
C LYS A 613 -17.11 0.98 -15.12
N ALA A 614 -15.79 0.92 -15.20
CA ALA A 614 -14.88 1.58 -14.28
C ALA A 614 -14.02 2.56 -15.08
N GLU A 615 -14.05 3.84 -14.72
CA GLU A 615 -13.33 4.91 -15.43
C GLU A 615 -12.21 5.47 -14.55
N SER A 616 -11.12 5.92 -15.18
CA SER A 616 -9.98 6.55 -14.49
C SER A 616 -9.35 5.68 -13.39
N THR A 617 -9.16 4.39 -13.67
CA THR A 617 -8.68 3.42 -12.67
C THR A 617 -7.25 3.68 -12.18
N GLY A 618 -6.48 4.47 -12.93
CA GLY A 618 -5.06 4.73 -12.68
C GLY A 618 -4.17 3.53 -13.00
N LEU A 619 -4.69 2.50 -13.67
CA LEU A 619 -3.93 1.29 -14.00
C LEU A 619 -3.10 1.45 -15.29
N LYS A 620 -3.41 2.41 -16.16
CA LYS A 620 -2.66 2.59 -17.40
C LYS A 620 -1.19 2.89 -17.15
N GLY A 621 -0.29 2.07 -17.71
CA GLY A 621 1.15 2.19 -17.50
C GLY A 621 1.66 1.51 -16.22
N VAL A 622 0.78 0.95 -15.38
CA VAL A 622 1.18 0.15 -14.21
C VAL A 622 1.64 -1.23 -14.69
N SER A 623 2.76 -1.72 -14.15
CA SER A 623 3.15 -3.11 -14.35
C SER A 623 2.52 -4.00 -13.29
N ASN A 624 1.84 -5.05 -13.76
CA ASN A 624 1.29 -6.14 -12.97
C ASN A 624 2.30 -7.30 -12.77
N GLY A 625 3.56 -7.13 -13.22
CA GLY A 625 4.60 -8.16 -13.14
C GLY A 625 4.65 -9.13 -14.32
N ILE A 626 3.68 -9.05 -15.24
CA ILE A 626 3.62 -9.87 -16.48
C ILE A 626 3.76 -8.95 -17.69
N ASN A 627 2.95 -7.90 -17.74
CA ASN A 627 2.95 -6.88 -18.77
C ASN A 627 2.80 -5.48 -18.13
N THR A 628 2.66 -4.48 -18.98
CA THR A 628 2.24 -3.12 -18.59
C THR A 628 0.81 -2.95 -19.05
N ILE A 629 -0.09 -2.61 -18.14
CA ILE A 629 -1.51 -2.42 -18.44
C ILE A 629 -1.67 -1.24 -19.40
N GLN A 630 -2.45 -1.41 -20.47
CA GLN A 630 -2.59 -0.40 -21.54
C GLN A 630 -3.83 0.49 -21.41
N TYR A 631 -4.76 0.09 -20.54
CA TYR A 631 -6.08 0.69 -20.38
C TYR A 631 -6.21 1.37 -19.01
N ASP A 632 -7.05 2.40 -18.97
CA ASP A 632 -7.41 3.09 -17.74
C ASP A 632 -8.90 2.99 -17.42
N ASP A 633 -9.70 2.66 -18.43
CA ASP A 633 -11.13 2.46 -18.35
C ASP A 633 -11.43 1.00 -18.71
N PHE A 634 -12.39 0.40 -18.02
CA PHE A 634 -12.73 -1.01 -18.17
C PHE A 634 -14.25 -1.21 -18.24
N ASP A 635 -14.70 -2.05 -19.18
CA ASP A 635 -16.08 -2.52 -19.26
C ASP A 635 -16.30 -3.68 -18.29
N ILE A 636 -17.41 -3.64 -17.54
CA ILE A 636 -17.77 -4.71 -16.61
C ILE A 636 -18.81 -5.60 -17.30
N GLN A 637 -18.55 -6.91 -17.33
CA GLN A 637 -19.50 -7.90 -17.86
C GLN A 637 -19.28 -9.26 -17.21
N SER A 638 -20.13 -9.62 -16.24
CA SER A 638 -20.02 -10.90 -15.53
C SER A 638 -21.38 -11.50 -15.21
N TYR A 639 -21.42 -12.77 -14.83
CA TYR A 639 -22.68 -13.46 -14.53
C TYR A 639 -22.52 -14.52 -13.45
N GLY A 640 -23.61 -14.77 -12.74
CA GLY A 640 -23.72 -15.76 -11.68
C GLY A 640 -24.98 -16.60 -11.82
N PHE A 641 -24.89 -17.86 -11.42
CA PHE A 641 -26.01 -18.79 -11.40
C PHE A 641 -25.92 -19.68 -10.16
N SER A 642 -27.01 -19.86 -9.43
CA SER A 642 -27.08 -20.78 -8.30
C SER A 642 -28.38 -21.58 -8.34
N GLY A 643 -28.39 -22.75 -7.70
CA GLY A 643 -29.59 -23.53 -7.57
C GLY A 643 -29.46 -24.69 -6.61
N ASP A 644 -30.61 -25.18 -6.16
CA ASP A 644 -30.73 -26.30 -5.24
C ASP A 644 -31.97 -27.13 -5.55
N ILE A 645 -31.81 -28.45 -5.43
CA ILE A 645 -32.92 -29.40 -5.44
C ILE A 645 -32.85 -30.21 -4.15
N SER A 646 -33.93 -30.16 -3.39
CA SER A 646 -34.08 -30.91 -2.14
C SER A 646 -35.33 -31.78 -2.16
N ILE A 647 -35.35 -32.84 -1.35
CA ILE A 647 -36.50 -33.76 -1.26
C ILE A 647 -36.89 -33.95 0.20
N GLU A 648 -38.13 -33.65 0.54
CA GLU A 648 -38.66 -33.90 1.89
C GLU A 648 -39.12 -35.37 2.04
N LEU A 649 -38.44 -36.11 2.90
CA LEU A 649 -38.63 -37.55 3.13
C LEU A 649 -39.26 -37.87 4.50
N LYS A 650 -39.81 -36.89 5.23
CA LYS A 650 -40.45 -37.10 6.53
C LYS A 650 -41.42 -38.29 6.59
N ASP A 651 -42.24 -38.49 5.56
CA ASP A 651 -43.24 -39.58 5.53
C ASP A 651 -42.59 -40.98 5.41
N VAL A 652 -41.35 -41.05 4.91
CA VAL A 652 -40.62 -42.31 4.70
C VAL A 652 -39.93 -42.75 5.99
N VAL A 653 -39.37 -41.80 6.74
CA VAL A 653 -38.57 -42.10 7.95
C VAL A 653 -39.34 -41.92 9.26
N GLY A 654 -40.54 -41.34 9.23
CA GLY A 654 -41.33 -41.05 10.42
C GLY A 654 -40.73 -39.97 11.34
N TRP A 655 -39.81 -39.16 10.80
CA TRP A 655 -39.17 -38.03 11.49
C TRP A 655 -39.94 -36.74 11.20
N MET A 656 -39.58 -35.65 11.87
CA MET A 656 -40.18 -34.34 11.57
C MET A 656 -39.71 -33.78 10.23
N SER A 657 -38.46 -34.03 9.85
CA SER A 657 -37.93 -33.76 8.51
C SER A 657 -36.71 -34.64 8.22
N LEU A 658 -36.56 -35.05 6.96
CA LEU A 658 -35.30 -35.54 6.41
C LEU A 658 -35.20 -34.98 4.99
N LYS A 659 -34.31 -34.02 4.80
CA LYS A 659 -34.19 -33.23 3.59
C LYS A 659 -32.76 -33.33 3.02
N PRO A 660 -32.44 -34.39 2.27
CA PRO A 660 -31.27 -34.38 1.40
C PRO A 660 -31.42 -33.33 0.30
N HIS A 661 -30.30 -32.77 -0.13
CA HIS A 661 -30.24 -31.82 -1.23
C HIS A 661 -28.97 -31.94 -2.07
N ILE A 662 -29.06 -31.43 -3.29
CA ILE A 662 -27.93 -31.17 -4.17
C ILE A 662 -28.06 -29.75 -4.70
N GLY A 663 -27.03 -28.95 -4.43
CA GLY A 663 -26.92 -27.57 -4.87
C GLY A 663 -25.73 -27.36 -5.81
N PHE A 664 -25.77 -26.28 -6.56
CA PHE A 664 -24.66 -25.80 -7.35
C PHE A 664 -24.59 -24.27 -7.31
N MET A 665 -23.41 -23.74 -7.58
CA MET A 665 -23.18 -22.33 -7.83
C MET A 665 -22.12 -22.19 -8.91
N TYR A 666 -22.28 -21.21 -9.79
CA TYR A 666 -21.31 -20.84 -10.80
C TYR A 666 -21.23 -19.32 -10.85
N THR A 667 -20.01 -18.78 -10.91
CA THR A 667 -19.75 -17.36 -11.15
C THR A 667 -18.67 -17.23 -12.22
N SER A 668 -18.83 -16.30 -13.16
CA SER A 668 -17.81 -16.09 -14.20
C SER A 668 -16.49 -15.59 -13.59
N GLY A 669 -15.38 -16.02 -14.19
CA GLY A 669 -14.05 -15.52 -13.90
C GLY A 669 -13.53 -14.62 -15.02
N ASP A 670 -12.38 -14.00 -14.77
CA ASP A 670 -11.66 -13.21 -15.78
C ASP A 670 -10.31 -13.83 -16.13
N ASN A 671 -10.03 -14.00 -17.42
CA ASN A 671 -8.88 -14.77 -17.90
C ASN A 671 -7.88 -13.97 -18.72
N ASP A 672 -8.13 -12.68 -18.99
CA ASP A 672 -7.24 -11.84 -19.79
C ASP A 672 -6.97 -10.48 -19.15
N ALA A 673 -5.86 -10.38 -18.42
CA ALA A 673 -5.38 -9.12 -17.86
C ALA A 673 -4.89 -8.11 -18.92
N ALA A 674 -4.90 -8.48 -20.21
CA ALA A 674 -4.41 -7.64 -21.31
C ALA A 674 -5.53 -6.98 -22.12
N ASP A 675 -6.80 -7.21 -21.79
CA ASP A 675 -7.93 -6.49 -22.38
C ASP A 675 -8.50 -5.42 -21.43
N ASP A 676 -9.55 -4.74 -21.87
CA ASP A 676 -10.26 -3.69 -21.15
C ASP A 676 -11.57 -4.20 -20.52
N LYS A 677 -11.66 -5.51 -20.22
CA LYS A 677 -12.87 -6.12 -19.66
C LYS A 677 -12.64 -6.69 -18.28
N LEU A 678 -13.66 -6.58 -17.45
CA LEU A 678 -13.72 -7.17 -16.11
C LEU A 678 -14.83 -8.22 -16.09
N SER A 679 -14.44 -9.48 -16.30
CA SER A 679 -15.37 -10.61 -16.44
C SER A 679 -15.58 -11.43 -15.17
N GLY A 680 -14.80 -11.16 -14.13
CA GLY A 680 -14.90 -11.75 -12.81
C GLY A 680 -16.14 -11.25 -12.07
N TYR A 681 -16.96 -12.18 -11.58
CA TYR A 681 -18.18 -11.84 -10.86
C TYR A 681 -17.89 -11.61 -9.37
N SER A 682 -18.41 -10.50 -8.84
CA SER A 682 -18.58 -10.26 -7.40
C SER A 682 -19.89 -9.49 -7.20
N GLY A 683 -20.69 -9.86 -6.20
CA GLY A 683 -21.89 -9.12 -5.82
C GLY A 683 -21.58 -7.72 -5.26
N VAL A 684 -22.61 -6.97 -4.91
CA VAL A 684 -22.45 -5.73 -4.15
C VAL A 684 -21.87 -6.05 -2.78
N THR A 685 -22.45 -7.03 -2.08
CA THR A 685 -21.90 -7.66 -0.87
C THR A 685 -22.28 -9.14 -0.89
N ASN A 686 -21.29 -10.01 -1.08
CA ASN A 686 -21.50 -11.45 -1.13
C ASN A 686 -21.85 -11.99 0.27
N ALA A 687 -22.81 -12.92 0.33
CA ALA A 687 -23.39 -13.40 1.59
C ALA A 687 -23.70 -14.91 1.57
N GLN A 688 -22.95 -15.70 0.77
CA GLN A 688 -23.24 -17.12 0.55
C GLN A 688 -23.23 -17.96 1.84
N ARG A 689 -22.56 -17.50 2.90
CA ARG A 689 -22.65 -18.06 4.26
C ARG A 689 -24.09 -18.28 4.71
N PHE A 690 -24.98 -17.37 4.35
CA PHE A 690 -26.36 -17.32 4.83
C PHE A 690 -27.35 -18.05 3.90
N ALA A 691 -26.90 -18.58 2.77
CA ALA A 691 -27.78 -19.29 1.83
C ALA A 691 -28.44 -20.50 2.51
N GLU A 692 -29.78 -20.57 2.48
CA GLU A 692 -30.56 -21.61 3.16
C GLU A 692 -30.22 -23.00 2.62
N ALA A 693 -29.81 -23.15 1.36
CA ALA A 693 -29.49 -24.44 0.78
C ALA A 693 -28.15 -24.99 1.29
N PHE A 694 -27.06 -24.29 0.99
CA PHE A 694 -25.69 -24.80 1.15
C PHE A 694 -24.80 -23.98 2.08
N GLY A 695 -25.31 -22.84 2.60
CA GLY A 695 -24.61 -22.00 3.56
C GLY A 695 -24.45 -22.68 4.93
N GLY A 696 -23.60 -22.07 5.76
CA GLY A 696 -23.28 -22.58 7.09
C GLY A 696 -22.55 -21.55 7.94
N GLU A 697 -22.98 -21.40 9.20
CA GLU A 697 -22.47 -20.37 10.10
C GLU A 697 -20.98 -20.55 10.46
N ASN A 698 -20.50 -21.79 10.54
CA ASN A 698 -19.15 -22.11 11.02
C ASN A 698 -18.17 -22.54 9.92
N THR A 699 -18.50 -22.24 8.67
CA THR A 699 -17.70 -22.67 7.51
C THR A 699 -16.38 -21.89 7.43
N ILE A 700 -15.28 -22.59 7.16
CA ILE A 700 -13.93 -21.98 7.11
C ILE A 700 -13.80 -20.92 6.02
N LEU A 701 -14.48 -21.09 4.88
CA LEU A 701 -14.30 -20.20 3.72
C LEU A 701 -15.11 -18.91 3.79
N ALA A 702 -16.18 -18.85 4.61
CA ALA A 702 -17.01 -17.66 4.72
C ALA A 702 -16.60 -16.73 5.87
N ASP A 703 -15.59 -17.08 6.63
CA ASP A 703 -14.79 -16.06 7.31
C ASP A 703 -13.63 -15.69 6.39
N THR A 704 -13.02 -14.52 6.61
CA THR A 704 -11.95 -14.07 5.71
C THR A 704 -10.82 -15.10 5.65
N ASN A 705 -10.49 -15.60 4.46
CA ASN A 705 -9.35 -16.48 4.29
C ASN A 705 -8.46 -15.92 3.19
N PHE A 706 -7.38 -15.22 3.56
CA PHE A 706 -6.49 -14.57 2.59
C PHE A 706 -5.74 -15.56 1.69
N ALA A 707 -5.56 -16.81 2.12
CA ALA A 707 -4.93 -17.83 1.28
C ALA A 707 -5.89 -18.31 0.19
N TYR A 708 -7.14 -18.64 0.55
CA TYR A 708 -8.20 -18.95 -0.42
C TYR A 708 -8.66 -17.72 -1.22
N GLY A 709 -8.54 -16.53 -0.63
CA GLY A 709 -8.93 -15.26 -1.20
C GLY A 709 -10.38 -14.84 -0.96
N SER A 710 -11.09 -15.41 0.02
CA SER A 710 -12.46 -15.00 0.36
C SER A 710 -12.48 -13.87 1.39
N ALA A 711 -13.45 -12.98 1.24
CA ALA A 711 -13.85 -12.04 2.28
C ALA A 711 -14.95 -12.62 3.18
N LEU A 712 -15.14 -12.03 4.36
CA LEU A 712 -16.20 -12.38 5.29
C LEU A 712 -17.57 -12.45 4.58
N TYR A 713 -18.34 -13.48 4.94
CA TYR A 713 -19.62 -13.95 4.40
C TYR A 713 -19.58 -14.62 3.02
N GLY A 714 -18.52 -14.44 2.24
CA GLY A 714 -18.46 -14.84 0.84
C GLY A 714 -17.69 -16.13 0.57
N TYR A 715 -18.04 -16.83 -0.51
CA TYR A 715 -17.24 -17.95 -1.06
C TYR A 715 -16.41 -17.55 -2.29
N ILE A 716 -16.67 -16.39 -2.87
CA ILE A 716 -15.98 -15.93 -4.08
C ILE A 716 -14.55 -15.50 -3.69
N PRO A 717 -13.50 -15.92 -4.42
CA PRO A 717 -12.10 -15.63 -4.12
C PRO A 717 -11.71 -14.20 -4.57
N GLU A 718 -12.39 -13.22 -4.01
CA GLU A 718 -12.33 -11.81 -4.36
C GLU A 718 -10.96 -11.11 -4.13
N PHE A 719 -10.05 -11.71 -3.35
CA PHE A 719 -8.69 -11.20 -3.16
C PHE A 719 -7.69 -11.65 -4.23
N HIS A 720 -8.04 -12.67 -5.03
CA HIS A 720 -7.22 -13.18 -6.14
C HIS A 720 -7.74 -12.66 -7.47
N GLY A 721 -6.84 -12.54 -8.46
CA GLY A 721 -7.21 -12.14 -9.80
C GLY A 721 -6.06 -12.25 -10.80
N ASN A 722 -6.30 -11.82 -12.04
CA ASN A 722 -5.37 -11.98 -13.15
C ASN A 722 -4.38 -10.80 -13.34
N GLY A 723 -4.61 -9.65 -12.69
CA GLY A 723 -3.68 -8.50 -12.72
C GLY A 723 -4.30 -7.12 -12.95
N THR A 724 -5.61 -6.99 -12.98
CA THR A 724 -6.38 -5.74 -13.13
C THR A 724 -7.30 -5.53 -11.92
N PRO A 725 -6.74 -5.19 -10.73
CA PRO A 725 -7.43 -5.24 -9.45
C PRO A 725 -8.44 -4.09 -9.23
N VAL A 726 -9.43 -3.97 -10.09
CA VAL A 726 -10.48 -2.95 -10.03
C VAL A 726 -11.60 -3.44 -9.12
N PHE A 727 -11.95 -2.64 -8.11
CA PHE A 727 -13.04 -2.94 -7.19
C PHE A 727 -14.39 -2.72 -7.90
N VAL A 728 -15.22 -3.77 -7.97
CA VAL A 728 -16.51 -3.74 -8.68
C VAL A 728 -17.68 -4.13 -7.77
N GLY A 729 -17.47 -4.24 -6.47
CA GLY A 729 -18.41 -4.79 -5.49
C GLY A 729 -17.65 -5.51 -4.38
N GLY A 730 -18.34 -6.17 -3.46
CA GLY A 730 -17.75 -6.85 -2.30
C GLY A 730 -17.88 -6.06 -1.00
N LEU A 731 -17.51 -6.72 0.10
CA LEU A 731 -17.70 -6.20 1.45
C LEU A 731 -16.97 -4.87 1.67
N GLN A 732 -17.72 -3.85 2.10
CA GLN A 732 -17.27 -2.47 2.31
C GLN A 732 -16.06 -2.37 3.26
N ASN A 733 -15.98 -3.24 4.28
CA ASN A 733 -14.87 -3.26 5.24
C ASN A 733 -13.51 -3.55 4.59
N PHE A 734 -13.50 -4.13 3.38
CA PHE A 734 -12.30 -4.43 2.62
C PHE A 734 -12.17 -3.60 1.32
N ALA A 735 -13.03 -2.60 1.13
CA ALA A 735 -12.93 -1.71 -0.03
C ALA A 735 -11.55 -1.02 -0.05
N GLY A 736 -10.90 -1.03 -1.22
CA GLY A 736 -9.55 -0.48 -1.40
C GLY A 736 -8.43 -1.30 -0.75
N ASN A 737 -8.73 -2.48 -0.19
CA ASN A 737 -7.74 -3.38 0.41
C ASN A 737 -7.45 -4.64 -0.44
N GLY A 738 -7.92 -4.64 -1.70
CA GLY A 738 -7.68 -5.71 -2.66
C GLY A 738 -8.74 -6.80 -2.73
N ASN A 739 -9.86 -6.61 -2.04
CA ASN A 739 -11.08 -7.42 -2.17
C ASN A 739 -11.92 -6.94 -3.37
N GLY A 740 -13.01 -7.65 -3.68
CA GLY A 740 -14.09 -7.11 -4.52
C GLY A 740 -13.80 -7.01 -6.00
N ARG A 741 -12.76 -7.71 -6.47
CA ARG A 741 -12.15 -7.40 -7.77
C ARG A 741 -12.94 -7.96 -8.95
N GLY A 742 -12.96 -7.20 -10.04
CA GLY A 742 -13.60 -7.58 -11.31
C GLY A 742 -12.78 -8.55 -12.16
N ASP A 743 -11.56 -8.88 -11.71
CA ASP A 743 -10.63 -9.79 -12.39
C ASP A 743 -10.43 -11.11 -11.64
N ASN A 744 -11.34 -11.45 -10.72
CA ASN A 744 -11.28 -12.67 -9.92
C ASN A 744 -11.54 -13.93 -10.78
N PRO A 745 -11.09 -15.13 -10.34
CA PRO A 745 -11.18 -16.35 -11.16
C PRO A 745 -12.58 -16.96 -11.28
N GLY A 746 -13.59 -16.41 -10.61
CA GLY A 746 -14.89 -17.04 -10.47
C GLY A 746 -14.81 -18.39 -9.74
N ILE A 747 -15.98 -18.99 -9.47
CA ILE A 747 -16.06 -20.32 -8.87
C ILE A 747 -17.12 -21.18 -9.54
N ALA A 748 -16.87 -22.48 -9.54
CA ALA A 748 -17.90 -23.49 -9.64
C ALA A 748 -17.94 -24.27 -8.33
N MET A 749 -19.13 -24.43 -7.75
CA MET A 749 -19.36 -25.18 -6.53
C MET A 749 -20.42 -26.25 -6.78
N ILE A 750 -20.16 -27.45 -6.27
CA ILE A 750 -21.19 -28.48 -6.07
C ILE A 750 -21.36 -28.67 -4.56
N SER A 751 -22.61 -28.62 -4.10
CA SER A 751 -22.97 -28.87 -2.72
C SER A 751 -23.84 -30.10 -2.62
N VAL A 752 -23.53 -31.00 -1.69
CA VAL A 752 -24.41 -32.09 -1.30
C VAL A 752 -24.59 -32.07 0.20
N GLY A 753 -25.81 -32.22 0.67
CA GLY A 753 -26.06 -32.13 2.10
C GLY A 753 -27.35 -32.76 2.54
N ILE A 754 -27.50 -32.82 3.86
CA ILE A 754 -28.68 -33.37 4.53
C ILE A 754 -29.01 -32.48 5.71
N THR A 755 -30.28 -32.06 5.77
CA THR A 755 -30.90 -31.53 6.98
C THR A 755 -31.82 -32.60 7.54
N ALA A 756 -31.50 -33.13 8.72
CA ALA A 756 -32.30 -34.12 9.42
C ALA A 756 -32.87 -33.53 10.71
N ARG A 757 -34.17 -33.75 10.93
CA ARG A 757 -34.86 -33.40 12.17
C ARG A 757 -35.63 -34.61 12.70
N PRO A 758 -34.95 -35.53 13.42
CA PRO A 758 -35.59 -36.71 13.98
C PRO A 758 -36.69 -36.38 14.99
N LYS A 759 -36.50 -35.29 15.75
CA LYS A 759 -37.40 -34.82 16.82
C LYS A 759 -37.47 -33.29 16.82
N VAL A 760 -38.49 -32.73 17.49
CA VAL A 760 -38.73 -31.28 17.53
C VAL A 760 -37.56 -30.49 18.09
N TRP A 761 -36.82 -31.10 19.01
CA TRP A 761 -35.71 -30.52 19.76
C TRP A 761 -34.33 -30.91 19.23
N LEU A 762 -34.23 -31.65 18.12
CA LEU A 762 -32.95 -32.10 17.56
C LEU A 762 -32.88 -31.87 16.04
N ILE A 763 -31.88 -31.10 15.62
CA ILE A 763 -31.54 -30.88 14.22
C ILE A 763 -30.09 -31.29 13.98
N TYR A 764 -29.85 -31.99 12.88
CA TYR A 764 -28.54 -32.20 12.33
C TYR A 764 -28.51 -31.66 10.90
N ARG A 765 -27.46 -30.90 10.59
CA ARG A 765 -27.20 -30.38 9.25
C ARG A 765 -25.78 -30.72 8.86
N THR A 766 -25.60 -31.21 7.64
CA THR A 766 -24.26 -31.36 7.07
C THR A 766 -24.27 -31.02 5.59
N ASN A 767 -23.24 -30.27 5.16
CA ASN A 767 -23.02 -29.88 3.78
C ASN A 767 -21.57 -30.23 3.40
N VAL A 768 -21.40 -30.80 2.21
CA VAL A 768 -20.11 -31.00 1.56
C VAL A 768 -20.09 -30.11 0.33
N ASN A 769 -19.29 -29.06 0.36
CA ASN A 769 -19.14 -28.09 -0.71
C ASN A 769 -17.79 -28.31 -1.39
N MET A 770 -17.80 -28.67 -2.68
CA MET A 770 -16.61 -28.87 -3.49
C MET A 770 -16.42 -27.66 -4.40
N PHE A 771 -15.24 -27.05 -4.36
CA PHE A 771 -14.95 -25.78 -5.04
C PHE A 771 -13.93 -25.96 -6.14
N ASN A 772 -14.23 -25.36 -7.30
CA ASN A 772 -13.31 -25.18 -8.41
C ASN A 772 -13.18 -23.68 -8.73
N TRP A 773 -11.98 -23.22 -9.04
CA TRP A 773 -11.79 -21.94 -9.73
C TRP A 773 -11.98 -22.15 -11.23
N ASN A 774 -12.60 -21.17 -11.90
CA ASN A 774 -12.97 -21.29 -13.30
C ASN A 774 -11.87 -20.81 -14.24
N GLU A 775 -11.09 -19.81 -13.82
CA GLU A 775 -10.02 -19.20 -14.62
C GLU A 775 -8.68 -19.16 -13.87
N ASP A 776 -7.59 -19.05 -14.62
CA ASP A 776 -6.23 -18.97 -14.08
C ASP A 776 -5.98 -17.62 -13.40
N VAL A 777 -5.12 -17.61 -12.37
CA VAL A 777 -4.74 -16.38 -11.68
C VAL A 777 -3.24 -16.22 -11.54
N TYR A 778 -2.81 -15.01 -11.22
CA TYR A 778 -1.43 -14.69 -10.95
C TYR A 778 -1.23 -14.34 -9.48
N VAL A 779 -0.55 -15.23 -8.77
CA VAL A 779 -0.33 -15.11 -7.33
C VAL A 779 1.06 -14.54 -7.08
N SER A 780 1.12 -13.37 -6.46
CA SER A 780 2.36 -12.73 -6.04
C SER A 780 2.98 -13.45 -4.84
N ASN A 781 4.31 -13.56 -4.82
CA ASN A 781 5.02 -14.08 -3.66
C ASN A 781 5.02 -13.04 -2.54
N MET A 782 4.41 -13.38 -1.39
CA MET A 782 4.29 -12.48 -0.25
C MET A 782 5.52 -12.52 0.65
N VAL A 783 6.32 -13.58 0.64
CA VAL A 783 7.53 -13.67 1.50
C VAL A 783 8.66 -12.88 0.90
N ASP A 784 8.96 -13.14 -0.37
CA ASP A 784 10.01 -12.50 -1.15
C ASP A 784 9.36 -11.74 -2.30
N THR A 785 8.76 -10.61 -1.94
CA THR A 785 8.12 -9.66 -2.87
C THR A 785 9.14 -8.92 -3.74
N GLY A 786 10.42 -8.98 -3.36
CA GLY A 786 11.51 -8.20 -3.93
C GLY A 786 12.04 -8.73 -5.27
N ALA A 787 12.44 -7.76 -6.08
CA ALA A 787 13.19 -7.91 -7.32
C ALA A 787 14.47 -8.75 -7.18
N GLU A 788 14.98 -9.27 -8.31
CA GLU A 788 16.42 -9.13 -8.56
C GLU A 788 16.74 -7.62 -8.55
N VAL A 789 17.17 -7.10 -7.39
CA VAL A 789 17.40 -5.67 -7.20
C VAL A 789 18.70 -5.28 -7.91
N ALA A 790 18.61 -5.00 -9.20
CA ALA A 790 19.55 -4.08 -9.83
C ALA A 790 19.19 -2.66 -9.36
N LEU A 791 20.21 -1.83 -9.09
CA LEU A 791 20.03 -0.40 -8.80
C LEU A 791 19.36 0.38 -9.96
N ALA A 792 19.14 -0.29 -11.10
CA ALA A 792 18.29 0.13 -12.19
C ALA A 792 16.83 -0.32 -11.96
N GLY A 793 16.09 0.43 -11.14
CA GLY A 793 14.63 0.48 -11.20
C GLY A 793 13.86 -0.73 -10.70
N GLY A 794 14.32 -1.39 -9.62
CA GLY A 794 13.60 -2.41 -8.82
C GLY A 794 12.39 -3.06 -9.51
N LYS A 795 12.59 -4.19 -10.19
CA LYS A 795 11.51 -4.90 -10.89
C LYS A 795 10.72 -5.77 -9.92
N LYS A 796 9.40 -5.61 -9.81
CA LYS A 796 8.56 -6.55 -9.04
C LYS A 796 8.89 -7.98 -9.45
N LYS A 797 8.99 -8.90 -8.48
CA LYS A 797 9.12 -10.33 -8.79
C LYS A 797 7.91 -10.74 -9.61
N ALA A 798 8.14 -11.45 -10.70
CA ALA A 798 7.04 -11.93 -11.54
C ALA A 798 6.11 -12.80 -10.70
N PRO A 799 4.79 -12.59 -10.77
CA PRO A 799 3.84 -13.45 -10.08
C PRO A 799 3.87 -14.86 -10.67
N THR A 800 3.44 -15.84 -9.88
CA THR A 800 3.33 -17.23 -10.34
C THR A 800 1.94 -17.45 -10.91
N ARG A 801 1.85 -17.95 -12.15
CA ARG A 801 0.59 -18.41 -12.72
C ARG A 801 0.14 -19.67 -11.97
N VAL A 802 -1.09 -19.65 -11.46
CA VAL A 802 -1.76 -20.80 -10.87
C VAL A 802 -2.91 -21.18 -11.79
N GLU A 803 -2.88 -22.42 -12.29
CA GLU A 803 -3.91 -22.95 -13.17
C GLU A 803 -5.22 -23.18 -12.40
N ALA A 804 -6.35 -22.91 -13.06
CA ALA A 804 -7.69 -23.16 -12.58
C ALA A 804 -7.94 -24.64 -12.30
N GLY A 805 -8.98 -24.95 -11.53
CA GLY A 805 -9.35 -26.34 -11.21
C GLY A 805 -9.78 -26.54 -9.77
N TYR A 806 -9.59 -27.76 -9.26
CA TYR A 806 -10.08 -28.17 -7.94
C TYR A 806 -9.32 -27.50 -6.79
N VAL A 807 -10.03 -26.65 -6.05
CA VAL A 807 -9.54 -25.83 -4.95
C VAL A 807 -9.59 -26.58 -3.65
N GLY A 808 -10.64 -27.36 -3.43
CA GLY A 808 -10.78 -28.16 -2.23
C GLY A 808 -12.24 -28.50 -1.91
N THR A 809 -12.40 -29.20 -0.80
CA THR A 809 -13.72 -29.57 -0.27
C THR A 809 -13.87 -29.02 1.13
N ALA A 810 -14.93 -28.26 1.39
CA ALA A 810 -15.40 -27.92 2.72
C ALA A 810 -16.45 -28.96 3.16
N TRP A 811 -16.30 -29.49 4.37
CA TRP A 811 -17.29 -30.35 5.01
C TRP A 811 -17.73 -29.74 6.32
N ASP A 812 -18.94 -29.20 6.31
CA ASP A 812 -19.55 -28.49 7.42
C ASP A 812 -20.61 -29.36 8.09
N ASN A 813 -20.62 -29.35 9.42
CA ASN A 813 -21.50 -30.16 10.26
C ASN A 813 -22.00 -29.31 11.42
N GLU A 814 -23.30 -29.38 11.68
CA GLU A 814 -23.94 -28.73 12.81
C GLU A 814 -24.96 -29.67 13.44
N VAL A 815 -24.91 -29.77 14.77
CA VAL A 815 -25.96 -30.41 15.58
C VAL A 815 -26.54 -29.34 16.49
N THR A 816 -27.85 -29.10 16.41
CA THR A 816 -28.58 -28.19 17.28
C THR A 816 -29.53 -28.97 18.19
N VAL A 817 -29.43 -28.73 19.49
CA VAL A 817 -30.30 -29.29 20.54
C VAL A 817 -31.05 -28.16 21.23
N ALA A 818 -32.38 -28.19 21.17
CA ALA A 818 -33.22 -27.28 21.93
C ALA A 818 -33.45 -27.85 23.34
N LEU A 819 -32.92 -27.16 24.36
CA LEU A 819 -33.17 -27.49 25.76
C LEU A 819 -34.53 -26.96 26.22
N SER A 820 -34.91 -25.81 25.68
CA SER A 820 -36.23 -25.21 25.82
C SER A 820 -36.52 -24.34 24.60
N LYS A 821 -37.67 -23.66 24.56
CA LYS A 821 -37.94 -22.61 23.56
C LYS A 821 -37.04 -21.37 23.70
N HIS A 822 -36.28 -21.27 24.80
CA HIS A 822 -35.42 -20.12 25.12
C HIS A 822 -33.93 -20.47 25.12
N THR A 823 -33.56 -21.74 25.06
CA THR A 823 -32.17 -22.17 25.28
C THR A 823 -31.80 -23.30 24.33
N PHE A 824 -30.68 -23.12 23.64
CA PHE A 824 -30.20 -24.04 22.61
C PHE A 824 -28.71 -24.29 22.78
N ILE A 825 -28.27 -25.51 22.48
CA ILE A 825 -26.86 -25.85 22.34
C ILE A 825 -26.62 -26.24 20.89
N LYS A 826 -25.61 -25.64 20.24
CA LYS A 826 -25.10 -26.10 18.96
C LYS A 826 -23.69 -26.67 19.11
N GLY A 827 -23.41 -27.76 18.40
CA GLY A 827 -22.06 -28.28 18.18
C GLY A 827 -21.74 -28.19 16.70
N GLN A 828 -20.60 -27.59 16.35
CA GLN A 828 -20.22 -27.28 14.97
C GLN A 828 -18.83 -27.81 14.65
N PHE A 829 -18.69 -28.47 13.50
CA PHE A 829 -17.43 -29.02 12.99
C PHE A 829 -17.29 -28.67 11.51
N SER A 830 -16.23 -27.95 11.16
CA SER A 830 -15.89 -27.62 9.78
C SER A 830 -14.50 -28.15 9.46
N PHE A 831 -14.38 -28.76 8.29
CA PHE A 831 -13.13 -29.24 7.73
C PHE A 831 -12.97 -28.67 6.35
N PHE A 832 -11.78 -28.18 6.01
CA PHE A 832 -11.43 -27.86 4.63
C PHE A 832 -10.25 -28.71 4.21
N LEU A 833 -10.43 -29.47 3.12
CA LEU A 833 -9.41 -30.33 2.52
C LEU A 833 -8.87 -29.65 1.26
N PRO A 834 -7.65 -29.08 1.29
CA PRO A 834 -7.09 -28.36 0.15
C PRO A 834 -6.86 -29.28 -1.07
N GLY A 835 -7.30 -28.79 -2.23
CA GLY A 835 -7.05 -29.37 -3.54
C GLY A 835 -5.71 -28.96 -4.15
N GLU A 836 -5.50 -29.29 -5.42
CA GLU A 836 -4.26 -28.99 -6.14
C GLU A 836 -4.05 -27.48 -6.31
N VAL A 837 -5.12 -26.73 -6.62
CA VAL A 837 -5.05 -25.28 -6.79
C VAL A 837 -4.56 -24.61 -5.51
N MET A 838 -5.08 -24.99 -4.34
CA MET A 838 -4.64 -24.40 -3.08
C MET A 838 -3.19 -24.71 -2.72
N LYS A 839 -2.68 -25.90 -3.09
CA LYS A 839 -1.25 -26.23 -2.95
C LYS A 839 -0.39 -25.32 -3.81
N ASN A 840 -0.82 -25.02 -5.04
CA ASN A 840 -0.12 -24.12 -5.94
C ASN A 840 -0.19 -22.66 -5.46
N VAL A 841 -1.34 -22.20 -4.96
CA VAL A 841 -1.52 -20.86 -4.37
C VAL A 841 -0.59 -20.67 -3.17
N THR A 842 -0.62 -21.58 -2.20
CA THR A 842 0.23 -21.47 -1.00
C THR A 842 1.71 -21.55 -1.33
N LYS A 843 2.11 -22.39 -2.30
CA LYS A 843 3.47 -22.45 -2.83
C LYS A 843 3.90 -21.15 -3.47
N ALA A 844 3.03 -20.50 -4.24
CA ALA A 844 3.27 -19.20 -4.83
C ALA A 844 3.40 -18.09 -3.77
N LEU A 845 2.47 -18.03 -2.81
CA LEU A 845 2.46 -17.05 -1.72
C LEU A 845 3.73 -17.13 -0.85
N SER A 846 4.15 -18.35 -0.48
CA SER A 846 5.33 -18.61 0.37
C SER A 846 6.66 -18.60 -0.38
N GLY A 847 6.64 -18.86 -1.68
CA GLY A 847 7.84 -19.13 -2.47
C GLY A 847 8.39 -20.56 -2.34
N GLY A 848 7.59 -21.53 -1.88
CA GLY A 848 8.01 -22.93 -1.90
C GLY A 848 7.29 -23.91 -0.98
N THR A 849 6.41 -23.45 -0.08
CA THR A 849 5.67 -24.29 0.87
C THR A 849 4.26 -24.59 0.35
N GLU A 850 3.90 -25.87 0.27
CA GLU A 850 2.55 -26.33 -0.06
C GLU A 850 1.67 -26.42 1.20
N THR A 851 0.35 -26.52 1.00
CA THR A 851 -0.63 -26.60 2.09
C THR A 851 -0.44 -27.81 3.01
N ASP A 852 -0.85 -27.66 4.27
CA ASP A 852 -1.25 -28.75 5.15
C ASP A 852 -2.38 -29.60 4.54
N GLU A 853 -2.57 -30.80 5.07
CA GLU A 853 -3.58 -31.75 4.58
C GLU A 853 -5.02 -31.31 4.88
N MET A 854 -5.24 -30.49 5.91
CA MET A 854 -6.58 -30.10 6.36
C MET A 854 -6.56 -28.89 7.28
N ALA A 855 -7.47 -27.94 7.05
CA ALA A 855 -7.86 -26.93 8.03
C ALA A 855 -9.08 -27.41 8.83
N THR A 856 -9.14 -27.09 10.12
CA THR A 856 -10.25 -27.52 10.98
C THR A 856 -10.77 -26.38 11.83
N ARG A 857 -12.09 -26.35 12.04
CA ARG A 857 -12.73 -25.56 13.09
C ARG A 857 -13.71 -26.43 13.87
N VAL A 858 -13.63 -26.36 15.19
CA VAL A 858 -14.59 -26.97 16.11
C VAL A 858 -15.10 -25.88 17.03
N ALA A 859 -16.42 -25.71 17.06
CA ALA A 859 -17.07 -24.77 17.95
C ALA A 859 -18.22 -25.45 18.70
N ALA A 860 -18.51 -24.93 19.89
CA ALA A 860 -19.76 -25.20 20.58
C ALA A 860 -20.40 -23.86 20.88
N GLU A 861 -21.72 -23.81 20.89
CA GLU A 861 -22.47 -22.60 21.10
C GLU A 861 -23.59 -22.85 22.11
N LEU A 862 -23.69 -21.99 23.13
CA LEU A 862 -24.87 -21.88 23.98
C LEU A 862 -25.61 -20.60 23.61
N ILE A 863 -26.85 -20.74 23.13
CA ILE A 863 -27.76 -19.63 22.84
C ILE A 863 -28.80 -19.55 23.93
N TRP A 864 -29.00 -18.36 24.49
CA TRP A 864 -30.05 -18.09 25.45
C TRP A 864 -30.79 -16.80 25.13
N ASN A 865 -32.10 -16.94 24.94
CA ASN A 865 -33.07 -15.91 24.63
C ASN A 865 -33.92 -15.57 25.88
N PHE A 866 -34.06 -14.28 26.20
CA PHE A 866 -34.66 -13.77 27.44
C PHE A 866 -35.93 -12.97 27.26
#